data_AF-A0A3D3GJM3-F1
#
_entry.id   AF-A0A3D3GJM3-F1
#
_cell.length_a   1.000
_cell.length_b   1.000
_cell.length_c   1.000
_cell.angle_alpha   90.00
_cell.angle_beta   90.00
_cell.angle_gamma   90.00
#
_symmetry.space_group_name_H-M   'P 1'
#
loop_
_entity.id
_entity.type
_entity.pdbx_description
1 polymer ?
#
loop_
_entity_poly.entity_id
_entity_poly.type
_entity_poly.pdbx_seq_one_letter_code
_entity_poly.pdbx_strand_id
1 'polypeptide(L)'
;MFSKFHTLCFAILTLAASGLSACNFHFREAPQTETALQLGPSEAGCLSNTASALGRYFEGNSTTREISDFWRCLDKSLQLFYERTRGADAGVYKSTELRGFLEKYFLKDKRISDNLMNELMELKKTLLGGSSNSLTIEELKRTRQFFQVLNEQMILLQPFMPLTPEWAIGQNASVIDAAGSALESAAQMIGGTLEKTGHPYHISHLEELRKAIEGMLPGGSGISARIHERMPLIRAVKALLIAPPGDRIYGNEWVTFLTTASKWYSVLLRASTLQLNYETVLTGAGRERAVGLTQEAFQLLIAAAQRHPEQVISFNALDDLVDALHPSELFLPSPDLPSTIKNRKILKALMRALIKRALAGPDFGPSGRAAIGLGEPALLRASELLERWSEGQRFLEQLYETLKRQRGNGDSTLGYYPQELLFTARDLQLDNPKATTVAAVEKIRELIQTVPPLFQADESEINFSVAVPLRRHSFSDLSQVHLLHEFADIVISSYAEDSARASGRRGVTLQEFYNSFRDIEQIGFAKKMFDPKRNNYLMIQTRFREGSMFTYASNGDEILDLNETTQLFAFMYSNFNFSNRIHDKISESCGKERGGLGPDDVFGRPSIQIDCYRREFFGNFGLFLRRLPDLADFYEKLDSKSQALFREALEGAARLPNSSLDYMNLNDSLGFSGSVQFIEALFRRYDRSHPWGLLNYHESTAAFQVFRNAIHQVVVNRKMEKQIRAKDYEALFTYLLAFGKPPEATFSGISSWLWWKEKKHLWLDWDFGADRLTAAQIFAELSK
;
A
#
# COMPACT_ATOMS: atom_id res chain seq x y z
N MET A 1 -2.10 -9.23 23.01
CA MET A 1 -0.69 -9.68 22.93
C MET A 1 0.17 -9.42 24.20
N PHE A 2 -0.37 -8.76 25.24
CA PHE A 2 0.40 -8.14 26.33
C PHE A 2 0.55 -8.94 27.64
N SER A 3 -0.23 -9.99 27.92
CA SER A 3 -0.24 -10.64 29.25
C SER A 3 1.02 -11.47 29.64
N LYS A 4 2.10 -11.37 28.86
CA LYS A 4 3.43 -11.96 29.17
C LYS A 4 4.50 -10.86 29.36
N PHE A 5 4.08 -9.64 29.70
CA PHE A 5 4.92 -8.43 29.74
C PHE A 5 5.48 -8.09 31.15
N HIS A 6 5.27 -8.92 32.18
CA HIS A 6 5.37 -8.45 33.57
C HIS A 6 6.71 -8.70 34.29
N THR A 7 7.49 -9.70 33.85
CA THR A 7 8.58 -10.26 34.66
C THR A 7 9.99 -9.69 34.41
N LEU A 8 10.18 -8.64 33.59
CA LEU A 8 11.51 -8.06 33.31
C LEU A 8 11.80 -6.79 34.11
N CYS A 9 10.89 -5.81 34.10
CA CYS A 9 10.94 -4.65 34.99
C CYS A 9 11.04 -5.06 36.47
N PHE A 10 10.61 -6.30 36.76
CA PHE A 10 10.84 -7.02 38.00
C PHE A 10 12.28 -6.97 38.51
N ALA A 11 13.32 -7.31 37.74
CA ALA A 11 14.68 -7.31 38.31
C ALA A 11 15.16 -5.90 38.67
N ILE A 12 15.11 -4.99 37.70
CA ILE A 12 15.76 -3.68 37.76
C ILE A 12 15.35 -2.91 39.03
N LEU A 13 14.12 -3.14 39.50
CA LEU A 13 13.53 -2.48 40.66
C LEU A 13 13.39 -3.37 41.92
N THR A 14 13.31 -4.70 41.82
CA THR A 14 13.35 -5.58 43.02
C THR A 14 14.75 -5.70 43.63
N LEU A 15 15.77 -5.19 42.93
CA LEU A 15 17.13 -5.07 43.42
C LEU A 15 17.34 -4.10 44.61
N ALA A 16 16.24 -3.60 45.19
CA ALA A 16 16.20 -2.51 46.15
C ALA A 16 15.05 -2.64 47.23
N ALA A 17 14.93 -3.65 48.16
CA ALA A 17 13.96 -3.74 49.33
C ALA A 17 14.10 -4.86 50.47
N SER A 18 14.83 -4.77 51.64
CA SER A 18 14.68 -5.76 52.82
C SER A 18 15.17 -5.55 54.35
N GLY A 19 14.45 -4.86 55.28
CA GLY A 19 14.26 -5.15 56.78
C GLY A 19 14.73 -4.18 57.97
N LEU A 20 13.86 -3.56 58.87
CA LEU A 20 14.01 -2.40 59.90
C LEU A 20 14.37 -2.67 61.39
N SER A 21 15.10 -1.70 61.97
CA SER A 21 14.94 -0.92 63.23
C SER A 21 16.27 -0.14 63.51
N ALA A 22 16.35 1.19 63.49
CA ALA A 22 15.83 2.24 64.38
C ALA A 22 16.70 2.56 65.63
N CYS A 23 17.45 3.69 65.60
CA CYS A 23 17.75 4.53 66.77
C CYS A 23 18.27 5.93 66.36
N ASN A 24 18.01 6.95 67.20
CA ASN A 24 18.57 8.32 67.11
C ASN A 24 20.06 8.32 67.47
N PHE A 25 20.89 9.21 66.89
CA PHE A 25 22.01 9.84 67.63
C PHE A 25 22.56 11.12 66.97
N HIS A 26 23.20 11.95 67.81
CA HIS A 26 23.73 13.29 67.49
C HIS A 26 25.10 13.26 66.77
N PHE A 27 25.43 14.35 66.06
CA PHE A 27 26.72 14.52 65.37
C PHE A 27 27.82 15.04 66.31
N ARG A 28 28.88 14.23 66.56
CA ARG A 28 30.33 14.60 66.62
C ARG A 28 31.25 13.54 67.26
N GLU A 29 31.10 12.25 66.93
CA GLU A 29 32.03 11.21 67.41
C GLU A 29 32.67 10.37 66.29
N ALA A 30 33.80 9.74 66.64
CA ALA A 30 34.65 8.90 65.79
C ALA A 30 33.92 7.60 65.36
N PRO A 31 34.37 6.87 64.32
CA PRO A 31 33.59 5.77 63.74
C PRO A 31 33.36 4.63 64.73
N GLN A 32 32.08 4.43 65.10
CA GLN A 32 31.66 3.26 65.88
C GLN A 32 31.60 2.00 65.02
N THR A 33 31.79 0.84 65.66
CA THR A 33 31.60 -0.49 65.09
C THR A 33 30.19 -0.64 64.49
N GLU A 34 30.10 -1.23 63.28
CA GLU A 34 28.84 -1.35 62.53
C GLU A 34 27.73 -2.03 63.35
N THR A 35 26.79 -1.25 63.90
CA THR A 35 25.45 -1.74 64.19
C THR A 35 24.72 -1.84 62.86
N ALA A 36 24.29 -3.05 62.49
CA ALA A 36 23.68 -3.31 61.20
C ALA A 36 22.46 -2.40 60.98
N LEU A 37 22.51 -1.56 59.94
CA LEU A 37 21.34 -0.80 59.50
C LEU A 37 20.24 -1.78 59.11
N GLN A 38 19.04 -1.52 59.61
CA GLN A 38 17.84 -2.25 59.25
C GLN A 38 16.83 -1.21 58.63
N LEU A 39 16.09 -1.47 57.51
CA LEU A 39 15.06 -0.65 56.77
C LEU A 39 13.68 -1.37 56.48
N GLY A 40 12.44 -0.90 56.75
CA GLY A 40 11.40 -1.75 57.40
C GLY A 40 10.39 -2.69 56.73
N PRO A 41 9.56 -3.46 57.50
CA PRO A 41 8.58 -4.38 56.89
C PRO A 41 7.65 -3.66 55.89
N SER A 42 7.18 -2.46 56.25
CA SER A 42 6.38 -1.58 55.39
C SER A 42 7.20 -0.76 54.38
N GLU A 43 8.45 -0.41 54.69
CA GLU A 43 9.29 0.44 53.82
C GLU A 43 10.04 -0.39 52.77
N ALA A 44 10.55 -1.55 53.16
CA ALA A 44 11.24 -2.50 52.32
C ALA A 44 10.30 -3.40 51.51
N GLY A 45 9.19 -3.86 52.11
CA GLY A 45 8.19 -4.66 51.39
C GLY A 45 7.56 -3.90 50.22
N CYS A 46 7.62 -2.57 50.24
CA CYS A 46 7.03 -1.69 49.27
C CYS A 46 7.51 -1.96 47.82
N LEU A 47 8.80 -2.27 47.61
CA LEU A 47 9.34 -2.52 46.27
C LEU A 47 9.11 -3.94 45.73
N SER A 48 8.54 -4.85 46.53
CA SER A 48 8.23 -6.22 46.10
C SER A 48 7.05 -6.31 45.12
N ASN A 49 6.05 -5.42 45.25
CA ASN A 49 4.85 -5.38 44.40
C ASN A 49 4.98 -4.47 43.16
N THR A 50 6.08 -3.73 43.07
CA THR A 50 6.38 -2.70 42.05
C THR A 50 6.20 -3.20 40.62
N ALA A 51 6.70 -4.40 40.30
CA ALA A 51 6.56 -4.98 38.97
C ALA A 51 5.13 -5.42 38.63
N SER A 52 4.36 -5.87 39.63
CA SER A 52 2.94 -6.19 39.45
C SER A 52 2.12 -4.91 39.21
N ALA A 53 2.41 -3.83 39.93
CA ALA A 53 1.79 -2.53 39.69
C ALA A 53 2.12 -1.96 38.30
N LEU A 54 3.36 -2.10 37.83
CA LEU A 54 3.77 -1.63 36.50
C LEU A 54 3.26 -2.53 35.37
N GLY A 55 3.27 -3.86 35.55
CA GLY A 55 2.70 -4.80 34.59
C GLY A 55 1.20 -4.60 34.39
N ARG A 56 0.45 -4.48 35.50
CA ARG A 56 -0.97 -4.13 35.47
C ARG A 56 -1.21 -2.74 34.86
N TYR A 57 -0.31 -1.78 35.05
CA TYR A 57 -0.41 -0.48 34.40
C TYR A 57 -0.33 -0.60 32.87
N PHE A 58 0.64 -1.36 32.35
CA PHE A 58 0.75 -1.62 30.92
C PHE A 58 -0.37 -2.49 30.35
N GLU A 59 -1.20 -3.12 31.19
CA GLU A 59 -2.44 -3.81 30.79
C GLU A 59 -3.71 -2.94 30.89
N GLY A 60 -3.65 -1.74 31.47
CA GLY A 60 -4.84 -0.95 31.80
C GLY A 60 -5.55 -1.36 33.10
N ASN A 61 -4.94 -2.25 33.88
CA ASN A 61 -5.49 -2.86 35.10
C ASN A 61 -5.06 -2.18 36.42
N SER A 62 -4.27 -1.10 36.38
CA SER A 62 -3.82 -0.37 37.58
C SER A 62 -4.63 0.88 37.87
N THR A 63 -4.84 1.16 39.15
CA THR A 63 -5.47 2.40 39.62
C THR A 63 -4.46 3.55 39.78
N THR A 64 -4.94 4.80 39.72
CA THR A 64 -4.16 6.02 40.03
C THR A 64 -3.43 5.94 41.37
N ARG A 65 -4.06 5.32 42.37
CA ARG A 65 -3.48 5.12 43.69
C ARG A 65 -2.28 4.18 43.65
N GLU A 66 -2.38 3.05 42.94
CA GLU A 66 -1.27 2.09 42.85
C GLU A 66 -0.07 2.66 42.10
N ILE A 67 -0.30 3.49 41.08
CA ILE A 67 0.76 4.24 40.38
C ILE A 67 1.41 5.25 41.33
N SER A 68 0.59 6.01 42.07
CA SER A 68 1.08 7.00 43.05
C SER A 68 1.87 6.34 44.19
N ASP A 69 1.38 5.21 44.69
CA ASP A 69 2.00 4.46 45.78
C ASP A 69 3.31 3.80 45.30
N PHE A 70 3.38 3.31 44.05
CA PHE A 70 4.61 2.86 43.36
C PHE A 70 5.67 3.98 43.29
N TRP A 71 5.33 5.18 42.83
CA TRP A 71 6.34 6.25 42.68
C TRP A 71 6.75 6.84 44.02
N ARG A 72 5.81 6.99 44.97
CA ARG A 72 6.12 7.38 46.35
C ARG A 72 7.02 6.36 47.05
N CYS A 73 6.92 5.08 46.69
CA CYS A 73 7.80 4.02 47.16
C CYS A 73 9.26 4.28 46.77
N LEU A 74 9.49 4.59 45.48
CA LEU A 74 10.80 4.84 44.91
C LEU A 74 11.42 6.13 45.45
N ASP A 75 10.63 7.20 45.54
CA ASP A 75 11.06 8.47 46.11
C ASP A 75 11.52 8.32 47.58
N LYS A 76 10.72 7.64 48.41
CA LYS A 76 11.09 7.36 49.81
C LYS A 76 12.31 6.47 49.94
N SER A 77 12.42 5.44 49.10
CA SER A 77 13.58 4.52 49.11
C SER A 77 14.87 5.27 48.78
N LEU A 78 14.81 6.19 47.82
CA LEU A 78 15.94 7.02 47.44
C LEU A 78 16.27 8.09 48.50
N GLN A 79 15.25 8.68 49.14
CA GLN A 79 15.44 9.57 50.28
C GLN A 79 16.12 8.84 51.45
N LEU A 80 15.72 7.60 51.75
CA LEU A 80 16.37 6.80 52.79
C LEU A 80 17.83 6.44 52.43
N PHE A 81 18.14 6.12 51.16
CA PHE A 81 19.53 5.94 50.72
C PHE A 81 20.35 7.20 50.97
N TYR A 82 19.84 8.36 50.55
CA TYR A 82 20.48 9.67 50.72
C TYR A 82 20.71 10.04 52.20
N GLU A 83 19.73 9.81 53.07
CA GLU A 83 19.82 10.16 54.50
C GLU A 83 20.68 9.20 55.32
N ARG A 84 20.75 7.91 54.92
CA ARG A 84 21.36 6.84 55.73
C ARG A 84 22.71 6.36 55.21
N THR A 85 23.08 6.70 53.97
CA THR A 85 24.36 6.28 53.38
C THR A 85 25.33 7.44 53.34
N ARG A 86 26.57 7.21 53.79
CA ARG A 86 27.71 8.11 53.57
C ARG A 86 28.68 7.40 52.61
N GLY A 87 28.96 8.01 51.47
CA GLY A 87 30.03 7.56 50.59
C GLY A 87 31.40 7.81 51.23
N ALA A 88 32.44 7.14 50.75
CA ALA A 88 33.82 7.40 51.19
C ALA A 88 34.27 8.83 50.87
N ASP A 89 33.74 9.41 49.79
CA ASP A 89 33.96 10.81 49.41
C ASP A 89 32.73 11.67 49.77
N ALA A 90 32.95 12.87 50.31
CA ALA A 90 31.87 13.72 50.82
C ALA A 90 30.89 14.14 49.71
N GLY A 91 29.65 13.64 49.80
CA GLY A 91 28.57 13.96 48.86
C GLY A 91 28.62 13.22 47.52
N VAL A 92 29.48 12.20 47.40
CA VAL A 92 29.69 11.40 46.20
C VAL A 92 29.67 9.92 46.56
N TYR A 93 28.89 9.13 45.82
CA TYR A 93 28.75 7.68 45.98
C TYR A 93 29.32 6.98 44.75
N LYS A 94 30.26 6.05 44.93
CA LYS A 94 30.85 5.26 43.84
C LYS A 94 29.92 4.11 43.45
N SER A 95 30.05 3.63 42.21
CA SER A 95 29.26 2.50 41.69
C SER A 95 29.39 1.22 42.54
N THR A 96 30.56 0.99 43.14
CA THR A 96 30.82 -0.12 44.09
C THR A 96 30.13 0.06 45.44
N GLU A 97 29.99 1.29 45.93
CA GLU A 97 29.29 1.61 47.19
C GLU A 97 27.78 1.47 47.02
N LEU A 98 27.25 1.97 45.89
CA LEU A 98 25.86 1.77 45.50
C LEU A 98 25.56 0.26 45.35
N ARG A 99 26.47 -0.49 44.72
CA ARG A 99 26.36 -1.96 44.64
C ARG A 99 26.31 -2.60 46.03
N GLY A 100 27.25 -2.27 46.91
CA GLY A 100 27.32 -2.83 48.25
C GLY A 100 26.08 -2.51 49.09
N PHE A 101 25.52 -1.31 48.93
CA PHE A 101 24.24 -0.92 49.54
C PHE A 101 23.08 -1.80 49.03
N LEU A 102 22.93 -1.91 47.70
CA LEU A 102 21.92 -2.74 47.05
C LEU A 102 22.05 -4.23 47.47
N GLU A 103 23.25 -4.81 47.37
CA GLU A 103 23.50 -6.19 47.79
C GLU A 103 23.20 -6.43 49.28
N LYS A 104 23.71 -5.58 50.19
CA LYS A 104 23.60 -5.78 51.66
C LYS A 104 22.17 -5.68 52.17
N TYR A 105 21.41 -4.68 51.73
CA TYR A 105 20.11 -4.35 52.34
C TYR A 105 18.90 -4.77 51.52
N PHE A 106 19.11 -5.19 50.27
CA PHE A 106 18.01 -5.30 49.32
C PHE A 106 18.05 -6.55 48.45
N LEU A 107 19.18 -7.26 48.43
CA LEU A 107 19.46 -8.39 47.55
C LEU A 107 20.24 -9.48 48.27
N LYS A 108 19.74 -9.87 49.44
CA LYS A 108 20.42 -10.81 50.34
C LYS A 108 20.92 -12.08 49.64
N ASP A 109 20.18 -12.54 48.61
CA ASP A 109 20.46 -13.77 47.86
C ASP A 109 20.96 -13.54 46.41
N LYS A 110 21.27 -12.31 45.99
CA LYS A 110 21.69 -11.99 44.61
C LYS A 110 22.87 -11.01 44.55
N ARG A 111 23.78 -11.25 43.61
CA ARG A 111 24.89 -10.33 43.29
C ARG A 111 24.60 -9.54 42.02
N ILE A 112 24.99 -8.29 42.03
CA ILE A 112 24.98 -7.38 40.88
C ILE A 112 26.30 -7.57 40.13
N SER A 113 26.24 -7.94 38.86
CA SER A 113 27.44 -8.04 38.04
C SER A 113 28.08 -6.66 37.79
N ASP A 114 29.40 -6.62 37.57
CA ASP A 114 30.08 -5.38 37.16
C ASP A 114 29.44 -4.78 35.91
N ASN A 115 29.08 -5.62 34.93
CA ASN A 115 28.40 -5.18 33.72
C ASN A 115 27.06 -4.48 34.03
N LEU A 116 26.22 -5.09 34.87
CA LEU A 116 24.93 -4.49 35.25
C LEU A 116 25.12 -3.12 35.91
N MET A 117 26.07 -3.01 36.83
CA MET A 117 26.33 -1.75 37.53
C MET A 117 26.89 -0.69 36.57
N ASN A 118 27.78 -1.05 35.65
CA ASN A 118 28.33 -0.11 34.66
C ASN A 118 27.23 0.42 33.72
N GLU A 119 26.38 -0.47 33.19
CA GLU A 119 25.28 -0.10 32.31
C GLU A 119 24.19 0.72 33.01
N LEU A 120 23.90 0.42 34.29
CA LEU A 120 23.05 1.27 35.14
C LEU A 120 23.65 2.67 35.32
N MET A 121 24.98 2.79 35.42
CA MET A 121 25.64 4.08 35.60
C MET A 121 25.73 4.91 34.31
N GLU A 122 25.86 4.30 33.13
CA GLU A 122 25.73 5.01 31.85
C GLU A 122 24.28 5.46 31.60
N LEU A 123 23.28 4.63 31.96
CA LEU A 123 21.87 5.07 31.98
C LEU A 123 21.68 6.24 32.95
N LYS A 124 22.17 6.15 34.19
CA LYS A 124 22.16 7.24 35.19
C LYS A 124 22.75 8.53 34.63
N LYS A 125 23.87 8.46 33.91
CA LYS A 125 24.55 9.61 33.32
C LYS A 125 23.70 10.31 32.25
N THR A 126 22.93 9.54 31.49
CA THR A 126 21.92 10.07 30.57
C THR A 126 20.74 10.70 31.31
N LEU A 127 20.17 10.00 32.29
CA LEU A 127 18.95 10.42 33.00
C LEU A 127 19.16 11.63 33.93
N LEU A 128 20.33 11.73 34.57
CA LEU A 128 20.60 12.66 35.68
C LEU A 128 21.82 13.58 35.45
N GLY A 129 22.73 13.15 34.58
CA GLY A 129 23.98 13.83 34.25
C GLY A 129 25.24 13.29 34.90
N GLY A 130 26.34 14.02 34.67
CA GLY A 130 27.61 13.90 35.37
C GLY A 130 28.46 12.69 34.97
N SER A 131 29.00 11.99 35.98
CA SER A 131 29.92 10.87 35.79
C SER A 131 29.20 9.52 35.75
N SER A 132 29.70 8.57 34.96
CA SER A 132 29.30 7.15 35.00
C SER A 132 30.07 6.33 36.05
N ASN A 133 30.98 6.93 36.81
CA ASN A 133 31.67 6.24 37.91
C ASN A 133 31.15 6.61 39.30
N SER A 134 30.33 7.66 39.40
CA SER A 134 29.80 8.15 40.67
C SER A 134 28.43 8.83 40.55
N LEU A 135 27.73 8.88 41.68
CA LEU A 135 26.43 9.50 41.88
C LEU A 135 26.56 10.57 42.97
N THR A 136 26.08 11.78 42.70
CA THR A 136 26.18 12.95 43.61
C THR A 136 24.84 13.24 44.29
N ILE A 137 24.88 14.03 45.37
CA ILE A 137 23.67 14.51 46.05
C ILE A 137 22.72 15.27 45.11
N GLU A 138 23.25 16.08 44.19
CA GLU A 138 22.40 16.84 43.25
C GLU A 138 21.75 15.94 42.20
N GLU A 139 22.44 14.88 41.76
CA GLU A 139 21.84 13.88 40.88
C GLU A 139 20.75 13.09 41.60
N LEU A 140 20.93 12.72 42.88
CA LEU A 140 19.87 12.12 43.71
C LEU A 140 18.63 13.01 43.79
N LYS A 141 18.80 14.33 43.99
CA LYS A 141 17.68 15.29 43.97
C LYS A 141 16.98 15.35 42.61
N ARG A 142 17.74 15.35 41.50
CA ARG A 142 17.19 15.27 40.14
C ARG A 142 16.41 13.99 39.91
N THR A 143 16.84 12.84 40.45
CA THR A 143 16.10 11.57 40.35
C THR A 143 14.71 11.68 40.96
N ARG A 144 14.60 12.30 42.15
CA ARG A 144 13.31 12.52 42.83
C ARG A 144 12.37 13.37 41.99
N GLN A 145 12.89 14.46 41.41
CA GLN A 145 12.15 15.30 40.47
C GLN A 145 11.70 14.52 39.23
N PHE A 146 12.55 13.65 38.68
CA PHE A 146 12.21 12.80 37.54
C PHE A 146 11.15 11.75 37.89
N PHE A 147 11.21 11.15 39.08
CA PHE A 147 10.15 10.25 39.58
C PHE A 147 8.80 10.96 39.73
N GLN A 148 8.78 12.23 40.16
CA GLN A 148 7.57 13.03 40.17
C GLN A 148 7.00 13.23 38.75
N VAL A 149 7.84 13.62 37.78
CA VAL A 149 7.42 13.75 36.38
C VAL A 149 6.85 12.43 35.85
N LEU A 150 7.54 11.31 36.05
CA LEU A 150 7.07 9.99 35.62
C LEU A 150 5.76 9.57 36.29
N ASN A 151 5.56 9.89 37.56
CA ASN A 151 4.29 9.67 38.25
C ASN A 151 3.13 10.44 37.60
N GLU A 152 3.32 11.74 37.39
CA GLU A 152 2.32 12.61 36.77
C GLU A 152 1.97 12.14 35.35
N GLN A 153 2.98 11.79 34.54
CA GLN A 153 2.76 11.33 33.16
C GLN A 153 2.16 9.91 33.08
N MET A 154 2.50 9.00 34.01
CA MET A 154 1.82 7.69 34.07
C MET A 154 0.37 7.82 34.52
N ILE A 155 0.05 8.73 35.45
CA ILE A 155 -1.33 9.00 35.86
C ILE A 155 -2.13 9.59 34.69
N LEU A 156 -1.54 10.49 33.91
CA LEU A 156 -2.15 11.06 32.69
C LEU A 156 -2.48 9.99 31.64
N LEU A 157 -1.60 9.00 31.47
CA LEU A 157 -1.74 7.94 30.47
C LEU A 157 -2.60 6.75 30.93
N GLN A 158 -2.76 6.55 32.24
CA GLN A 158 -3.51 5.43 32.84
C GLN A 158 -4.88 5.15 32.19
N PRO A 159 -5.73 6.15 31.85
CA PRO A 159 -7.06 5.90 31.27
C PRO A 159 -7.04 5.27 29.86
N PHE A 160 -5.89 5.30 29.17
CA PHE A 160 -5.74 4.86 27.78
C PHE A 160 -4.92 3.57 27.64
N MET A 161 -4.30 3.09 28.73
CA MET A 161 -3.56 1.83 28.72
C MET A 161 -4.52 0.66 28.44
N PRO A 162 -4.13 -0.35 27.64
CA PRO A 162 -2.77 -0.69 27.23
C PRO A 162 -2.20 0.05 26.00
N LEU A 163 -2.91 1.04 25.42
CA LEU A 163 -2.45 1.83 24.25
C LEU A 163 -2.04 0.99 23.02
N THR A 164 -2.66 -0.15 22.76
CA THR A 164 -2.30 -1.03 21.64
C THR A 164 -3.21 -0.81 20.42
N PRO A 165 -2.83 -1.22 19.20
CA PRO A 165 -3.75 -1.25 18.06
C PRO A 165 -5.01 -2.06 18.34
N GLU A 166 -4.91 -3.21 19.02
CA GLU A 166 -6.08 -4.01 19.40
C GLU A 166 -6.98 -3.33 20.44
N TRP A 167 -6.41 -2.49 21.32
CA TRP A 167 -7.20 -1.64 22.21
C TRP A 167 -7.90 -0.52 21.44
N ALA A 168 -7.16 0.17 20.55
CA ALA A 168 -7.67 1.30 19.76
C ALA A 168 -8.85 0.88 18.87
N ILE A 169 -8.81 -0.32 18.31
CA ILE A 169 -9.92 -0.96 17.57
C ILE A 169 -11.24 -0.97 18.37
N GLY A 170 -11.18 -1.09 19.69
CA GLY A 170 -12.35 -1.03 20.57
C GLY A 170 -12.76 0.37 21.03
N GLN A 171 -12.09 1.43 20.58
CA GLN A 171 -12.33 2.82 20.99
C GLN A 171 -12.96 3.65 19.88
N ASN A 172 -13.69 4.69 20.28
CA ASN A 172 -14.11 5.75 19.37
C ASN A 172 -12.93 6.68 19.02
N ALA A 173 -13.04 7.43 17.91
CA ALA A 173 -11.98 8.30 17.41
C ALA A 173 -11.51 9.36 18.42
N SER A 174 -12.41 9.95 19.23
CA SER A 174 -12.04 11.03 20.16
C SER A 174 -11.24 10.52 21.37
N VAL A 175 -11.47 9.28 21.82
CA VAL A 175 -10.64 8.62 22.84
C VAL A 175 -9.23 8.35 22.32
N ILE A 176 -9.10 7.96 21.04
CA ILE A 176 -7.78 7.72 20.42
C ILE A 176 -7.04 9.03 20.19
N ASP A 177 -7.73 10.09 19.74
CA ASP A 177 -7.13 11.42 19.59
C ASP A 177 -6.65 11.96 20.96
N ALA A 178 -7.47 11.82 22.02
CA ALA A 178 -7.08 12.19 23.39
C ALA A 178 -5.89 11.37 23.93
N ALA A 179 -5.86 10.05 23.66
CA ALA A 179 -4.73 9.19 23.99
C ALA A 179 -3.44 9.62 23.28
N GLY A 180 -3.54 10.01 22.01
CA GLY A 180 -2.43 10.56 21.23
C GLY A 180 -1.87 11.86 21.82
N SER A 181 -2.75 12.80 22.19
CA SER A 181 -2.35 14.05 22.85
C SER A 181 -1.72 13.81 24.23
N ALA A 182 -2.27 12.89 25.03
CA ALA A 182 -1.68 12.50 26.32
C ALA A 182 -0.28 11.89 26.15
N LEU A 183 -0.08 11.05 25.13
CA LEU A 183 1.22 10.44 24.81
C LEU A 183 2.25 11.47 24.34
N GLU A 184 1.85 12.45 23.53
CA GLU A 184 2.72 13.56 23.13
C GLU A 184 3.12 14.44 24.32
N SER A 185 2.16 14.79 25.20
CA SER A 185 2.44 15.58 26.40
C SER A 185 3.41 14.86 27.34
N ALA A 186 3.18 13.56 27.58
CA ALA A 186 4.08 12.71 28.36
C ALA A 186 5.49 12.64 27.74
N ALA A 187 5.57 12.43 26.42
CA ALA A 187 6.82 12.40 25.67
C ALA A 187 7.59 13.72 25.77
N GLN A 188 6.90 14.87 25.71
CA GLN A 188 7.50 16.19 25.84
C GLN A 188 8.04 16.44 27.26
N MET A 189 7.27 16.10 28.29
CA MET A 189 7.67 16.30 29.69
C MET A 189 8.84 15.41 30.13
N ILE A 190 8.82 14.14 29.69
CA ILE A 190 9.92 13.20 29.91
C ILE A 190 11.15 13.64 29.12
N GLY A 191 11.00 13.88 27.81
CA GLY A 191 12.10 14.31 26.94
C GLY A 191 12.76 15.60 27.41
N GLY A 192 11.97 16.59 27.84
CA GLY A 192 12.47 17.86 28.36
C GLY A 192 13.12 17.77 29.74
N THR A 193 12.98 16.64 30.43
CA THR A 193 13.75 16.33 31.64
C THR A 193 15.08 15.66 31.31
N LEU A 194 15.09 14.75 30.32
CA LEU A 194 16.31 14.10 29.81
C LEU A 194 17.24 15.08 29.09
N GLU A 195 16.68 15.98 28.28
CA GLU A 195 17.44 16.96 27.49
C GLU A 195 18.25 17.93 28.35
N LYS A 196 17.77 18.26 29.55
CA LYS A 196 18.47 19.12 30.53
C LYS A 196 19.80 18.55 31.00
N THR A 197 20.06 17.25 30.84
CA THR A 197 21.36 16.67 31.17
C THR A 197 22.40 16.92 30.09
N GLY A 198 21.97 17.10 28.83
CA GLY A 198 22.84 17.25 27.66
C GLY A 198 23.64 15.99 27.30
N HIS A 199 23.49 14.88 28.02
CA HIS A 199 24.30 13.69 27.79
C HIS A 199 23.70 12.79 26.69
N PRO A 200 24.53 12.31 25.74
CA PRO A 200 24.09 11.34 24.74
C PRO A 200 23.91 9.96 25.38
N TYR A 201 23.07 9.13 24.77
CA TYR A 201 22.87 7.73 25.12
C TYR A 201 23.07 6.84 23.91
N HIS A 202 23.74 5.70 24.10
CA HIS A 202 23.84 4.67 23.08
C HIS A 202 22.81 3.57 23.34
N ILE A 203 22.05 3.21 22.31
CA ILE A 203 20.99 2.19 22.35
C ILE A 203 21.59 0.78 22.54
N SER A 204 22.86 0.58 22.19
CA SER A 204 23.66 -0.58 22.60
C SER A 204 23.77 -0.75 24.12
N HIS A 205 23.87 0.33 24.91
CA HIS A 205 23.83 0.23 26.38
C HIS A 205 22.49 -0.31 26.89
N LEU A 206 21.36 -0.01 26.23
CA LEU A 206 20.07 -0.61 26.59
C LEU A 206 20.07 -2.13 26.36
N GLU A 207 20.77 -2.60 25.33
CA GLU A 207 20.89 -4.02 25.00
C GLU A 207 21.78 -4.77 26.00
N GLU A 208 22.91 -4.17 26.42
CA GLU A 208 23.81 -4.72 27.44
C GLU A 208 23.20 -4.67 28.84
N LEU A 209 22.55 -3.55 29.20
CA LEU A 209 21.75 -3.44 30.42
C LEU A 209 20.72 -4.58 30.48
N ARG A 210 19.95 -4.78 29.41
CA ARG A 210 18.96 -5.86 29.27
C ARG A 210 19.60 -7.25 29.45
N LYS A 211 20.73 -7.55 28.79
CA LYS A 211 21.48 -8.82 28.98
C LYS A 211 21.91 -9.02 30.44
N ALA A 212 22.42 -7.97 31.08
CA ALA A 212 22.89 -8.02 32.45
C ALA A 212 21.74 -8.22 33.47
N ILE A 213 20.56 -7.68 33.17
CA ILE A 213 19.31 -7.91 33.92
C ILE A 213 18.83 -9.36 33.78
N GLU A 214 18.85 -9.93 32.57
CA GLU A 214 18.47 -11.33 32.32
C GLU A 214 19.30 -12.31 33.14
N GLY A 215 20.63 -12.15 33.16
CA GLY A 215 21.54 -13.04 33.90
C GLY A 215 21.30 -13.10 35.41
N MET A 216 20.46 -12.21 35.93
CA MET A 216 20.15 -12.04 37.34
C MET A 216 18.69 -12.42 37.70
N LEU A 217 17.84 -12.65 36.69
CA LEU A 217 16.49 -13.21 36.87
C LEU A 217 16.46 -14.69 36.50
N PRO A 218 16.27 -15.61 37.47
CA PRO A 218 15.91 -16.97 37.12
C PRO A 218 14.56 -16.95 36.39
N GLY A 219 14.51 -17.55 35.20
CA GLY A 219 13.28 -17.69 34.42
C GLY A 219 13.09 -16.75 33.21
N GLY A 220 14.16 -16.10 32.71
CA GLY A 220 14.27 -15.61 31.32
C GLY A 220 13.00 -14.95 30.75
N SER A 221 12.59 -13.82 31.30
CA SER A 221 11.27 -13.26 31.03
C SER A 221 11.06 -12.87 29.56
N GLY A 222 9.91 -13.26 28.97
CA GLY A 222 9.64 -13.10 27.54
C GLY A 222 9.62 -11.66 27.00
N ILE A 223 9.56 -10.64 27.88
CA ILE A 223 9.72 -9.23 27.50
C ILE A 223 11.12 -8.96 26.97
N SER A 224 12.11 -9.62 27.56
CA SER A 224 13.50 -9.33 27.28
C SER A 224 13.92 -9.86 25.92
N ALA A 225 13.42 -11.04 25.56
CA ALA A 225 13.45 -11.54 24.18
C ALA A 225 12.76 -10.56 23.23
N ARG A 226 11.53 -10.10 23.54
CA ARG A 226 10.82 -9.10 22.72
C ARG A 226 11.58 -7.79 22.56
N ILE A 227 12.13 -7.21 23.63
CA ILE A 227 12.91 -5.97 23.55
C ILE A 227 14.14 -6.19 22.67
N HIS A 228 14.85 -7.32 22.84
CA HIS A 228 15.97 -7.69 21.98
C HIS A 228 15.59 -7.80 20.50
N GLU A 229 14.52 -8.53 20.19
CA GLU A 229 13.91 -8.65 18.86
C GLU A 229 13.51 -7.28 18.27
N ARG A 230 13.19 -6.29 19.13
CA ARG A 230 12.85 -4.91 18.73
C ARG A 230 14.02 -3.93 18.70
N MET A 231 15.21 -4.27 19.21
CA MET A 231 16.37 -3.35 19.18
C MET A 231 16.74 -2.89 17.75
N PRO A 232 16.73 -3.73 16.70
CA PRO A 232 16.93 -3.27 15.33
C PRO A 232 15.87 -2.23 14.90
N LEU A 233 14.61 -2.42 15.30
CA LEU A 233 13.52 -1.52 14.94
C LEU A 233 13.63 -0.18 15.67
N ILE A 234 14.00 -0.20 16.96
CA ILE A 234 14.25 1.03 17.72
C ILE A 234 15.40 1.83 17.08
N ARG A 235 16.50 1.17 16.69
CA ARG A 235 17.64 1.82 16.01
C ARG A 235 17.24 2.40 14.64
N ALA A 236 16.51 1.64 13.82
CA ALA A 236 16.07 2.07 12.49
C ALA A 236 15.05 3.23 12.58
N VAL A 237 14.10 3.16 13.52
CA VAL A 237 13.14 4.24 13.80
C VAL A 237 13.87 5.48 14.30
N LYS A 238 14.86 5.38 15.22
CA LYS A 238 15.68 6.53 15.62
C LYS A 238 16.42 7.16 14.45
N ALA A 239 17.05 6.33 13.61
CA ALA A 239 17.78 6.79 12.43
C ALA A 239 16.86 7.54 11.45
N LEU A 240 15.65 7.02 11.23
CA LEU A 240 14.69 7.60 10.29
C LEU A 240 14.00 8.85 10.82
N LEU A 241 13.53 8.87 12.08
CA LEU A 241 12.76 9.98 12.64
C LEU A 241 13.59 11.23 12.98
N ILE A 242 14.88 11.05 13.26
CA ILE A 242 15.78 12.12 13.71
C ILE A 242 16.93 12.25 12.72
N ALA A 243 17.98 11.45 12.86
CA ALA A 243 19.08 11.34 11.93
C ALA A 243 19.95 10.11 12.29
N PRO A 244 20.70 9.55 11.32
CA PRO A 244 21.81 8.64 11.61
C PRO A 244 22.88 9.31 12.51
N PRO A 245 23.61 8.56 13.35
CA PRO A 245 23.54 7.11 13.51
C PRO A 245 22.32 6.67 14.35
N GLY A 246 21.75 5.52 13.98
CA GLY A 246 20.57 4.94 14.65
C GLY A 246 20.82 4.44 16.08
N ASP A 247 22.07 4.16 16.47
CA ASP A 247 22.40 3.64 17.80
C ASP A 247 22.67 4.73 18.84
N ARG A 248 22.62 6.03 18.51
CA ARG A 248 22.93 7.11 19.46
C ARG A 248 21.86 8.19 19.46
N ILE A 249 21.32 8.50 20.64
CA ILE A 249 20.47 9.65 20.90
C ILE A 249 21.36 10.74 21.51
N TYR A 250 21.43 11.92 20.90
CA TYR A 250 22.16 13.06 21.47
C TYR A 250 21.32 13.78 22.54
N GLY A 251 21.97 14.51 23.46
CA GLY A 251 21.25 15.13 24.59
C GLY A 251 20.11 16.05 24.15
N ASN A 252 20.32 16.83 23.10
CA ASN A 252 19.36 17.74 22.45
C ASN A 252 18.40 17.05 21.46
N GLU A 253 18.41 15.72 21.37
CA GLU A 253 17.45 14.97 20.56
C GLU A 253 16.30 14.41 21.40
N TRP A 254 16.40 14.36 22.74
CA TRP A 254 15.45 13.63 23.59
C TRP A 254 13.99 14.10 23.46
N VAL A 255 13.75 15.42 23.47
CA VAL A 255 12.40 15.98 23.24
C VAL A 255 11.92 15.60 21.84
N THR A 256 12.73 15.86 20.82
CA THR A 256 12.38 15.64 19.41
C THR A 256 12.11 14.17 19.11
N PHE A 257 12.92 13.25 19.64
CA PHE A 257 12.80 11.81 19.47
C PHE A 257 11.50 11.29 20.07
N LEU A 258 11.27 11.55 21.37
CA LEU A 258 10.09 11.04 22.05
C LEU A 258 8.79 11.62 21.48
N THR A 259 8.76 12.94 21.20
CA THR A 259 7.56 13.59 20.63
C THR A 259 7.30 13.19 19.17
N THR A 260 8.33 13.01 18.35
CA THR A 260 8.14 12.50 16.97
C THR A 260 7.67 11.04 17.01
N ALA A 261 8.23 10.20 17.90
CA ALA A 261 7.81 8.81 18.07
C ALA A 261 6.36 8.70 18.59
N SER A 262 5.93 9.55 19.54
CA SER A 262 4.54 9.56 20.02
C SER A 262 3.54 9.96 18.93
N LYS A 263 3.91 10.90 18.05
CA LYS A 263 3.07 11.29 16.90
C LYS A 263 2.90 10.15 15.90
N TRP A 264 3.98 9.48 15.52
CA TRP A 264 3.90 8.28 14.68
C TRP A 264 3.08 7.17 15.30
N TYR A 265 3.20 6.96 16.62
CA TYR A 265 2.39 5.98 17.32
C TYR A 265 0.91 6.37 17.35
N SER A 266 0.60 7.65 17.55
CA SER A 266 -0.76 8.19 17.44
C SER A 266 -1.35 8.00 16.03
N VAL A 267 -0.58 8.27 14.96
CA VAL A 267 -0.98 7.97 13.57
C VAL A 267 -1.28 6.48 13.39
N LEU A 268 -0.41 5.59 13.90
CA LEU A 268 -0.60 4.14 13.83
C LEU A 268 -1.87 3.68 14.55
N LEU A 269 -2.13 4.16 15.77
CA LEU A 269 -3.35 3.82 16.52
C LEU A 269 -4.60 4.26 15.75
N ARG A 270 -4.63 5.49 15.23
CA ARG A 270 -5.77 6.01 14.46
C ARG A 270 -5.97 5.24 13.16
N ALA A 271 -4.89 4.95 12.43
CA ALA A 271 -4.92 4.16 11.19
C ALA A 271 -5.44 2.73 11.41
N SER A 272 -5.11 2.10 12.55
CA SER A 272 -5.56 0.74 12.87
C SER A 272 -7.08 0.58 12.99
N THR A 273 -7.81 1.68 13.18
CA THR A 273 -9.28 1.68 13.30
C THR A 273 -10.04 1.99 12.02
N LEU A 274 -9.35 2.43 10.95
CA LEU A 274 -10.01 2.95 9.74
C LEU A 274 -10.99 1.96 9.12
N GLN A 275 -10.61 0.68 9.01
CA GLN A 275 -11.42 -0.35 8.34
C GLN A 275 -12.58 -0.89 9.19
N LEU A 276 -12.64 -0.52 10.47
CA LEU A 276 -13.68 -0.98 11.39
C LEU A 276 -14.67 0.14 11.74
N ASN A 277 -14.20 1.39 11.75
CA ASN A 277 -15.02 2.57 11.99
C ASN A 277 -15.65 3.15 10.72
N TYR A 278 -15.24 2.72 9.52
CA TYR A 278 -15.75 3.19 8.24
C TYR A 278 -15.94 2.03 7.26
N GLU A 279 -17.06 2.03 6.53
CA GLU A 279 -17.40 1.04 5.50
C GLU A 279 -16.37 1.01 4.36
N THR A 280 -15.80 2.17 4.01
CA THR A 280 -14.76 2.30 2.99
C THR A 280 -13.85 3.49 3.29
N VAL A 281 -12.59 3.37 2.90
CA VAL A 281 -11.58 4.45 2.96
C VAL A 281 -11.50 5.25 1.64
N LEU A 282 -12.33 4.91 0.65
CA LEU A 282 -12.33 5.54 -0.67
C LEU A 282 -13.37 6.67 -0.79
N THR A 283 -14.43 6.65 0.03
CA THR A 283 -15.51 7.64 -0.02
C THR A 283 -15.89 8.19 1.36
N GLY A 284 -16.58 9.32 1.37
CA GLY A 284 -17.18 9.96 2.55
C GLY A 284 -16.20 10.23 3.69
N ALA A 285 -16.69 10.09 4.93
CA ALA A 285 -15.92 10.36 6.14
C ALA A 285 -14.70 9.42 6.32
N GLY A 286 -14.77 8.19 5.78
CA GLY A 286 -13.66 7.24 5.81
C GLY A 286 -12.48 7.70 4.95
N ARG A 287 -12.76 8.22 3.74
CA ARG A 287 -11.76 8.90 2.93
C ARG A 287 -11.17 10.10 3.66
N GLU A 288 -12.00 11.00 4.17
CA GLU A 288 -11.52 12.23 4.82
C GLU A 288 -10.59 11.93 6.00
N ARG A 289 -10.91 10.93 6.83
CA ARG A 289 -10.03 10.49 7.92
C ARG A 289 -8.76 9.80 7.41
N ALA A 290 -8.84 8.96 6.37
CA ALA A 290 -7.68 8.30 5.79
C ALA A 290 -6.69 9.29 5.13
N VAL A 291 -7.22 10.28 4.40
CA VAL A 291 -6.44 11.35 3.77
C VAL A 291 -5.78 12.23 4.82
N GLY A 292 -6.52 12.69 5.84
CA GLY A 292 -5.96 13.49 6.92
C GLY A 292 -4.84 12.79 7.69
N LEU A 293 -5.00 11.50 8.00
CA LEU A 293 -3.94 10.70 8.64
C LEU A 293 -2.71 10.51 7.74
N THR A 294 -2.91 10.35 6.43
CA THR A 294 -1.80 10.21 5.47
C THR A 294 -1.06 11.54 5.27
N GLN A 295 -1.77 12.66 5.22
CA GLN A 295 -1.17 14.01 5.22
C GLN A 295 -0.35 14.25 6.50
N GLU A 296 -0.87 13.89 7.67
CA GLU A 296 -0.12 13.98 8.94
C GLU A 296 1.15 13.12 8.90
N ALA A 297 1.07 11.90 8.39
CA ALA A 297 2.24 11.04 8.17
C ALA A 297 3.26 11.68 7.20
N PHE A 298 2.82 12.31 6.11
CA PHE A 298 3.71 13.04 5.21
C PHE A 298 4.38 14.24 5.89
N GLN A 299 3.65 15.02 6.71
CA GLN A 299 4.25 16.13 7.48
C GLN A 299 5.31 15.63 8.47
N LEU A 300 5.07 14.49 9.12
CA LEU A 300 6.07 13.86 9.99
C LEU A 300 7.29 13.35 9.21
N LEU A 301 7.12 12.83 7.98
CA LEU A 301 8.22 12.45 7.10
C LEU A 301 9.00 13.66 6.57
N ILE A 302 8.34 14.79 6.26
CA ILE A 302 8.99 16.03 5.85
C ILE A 302 9.85 16.56 7.00
N ALA A 303 9.27 16.66 8.20
CA ALA A 303 9.99 17.10 9.40
C ALA A 303 11.15 16.17 9.79
N ALA A 304 11.05 14.87 9.48
CA ALA A 304 12.16 13.93 9.60
C ALA A 304 13.22 14.17 8.53
N ALA A 305 12.85 14.25 7.25
CA ALA A 305 13.76 14.49 6.13
C ALA A 305 14.59 15.77 6.31
N GLN A 306 13.97 16.86 6.75
CA GLN A 306 14.64 18.15 7.04
C GLN A 306 15.75 18.07 8.12
N ARG A 307 15.76 17.02 8.96
CA ARG A 307 16.79 16.78 9.99
C ARG A 307 17.95 15.92 9.47
N HIS A 308 17.77 15.20 8.35
CA HIS A 308 18.80 14.36 7.76
C HIS A 308 19.80 15.18 6.94
N PRO A 309 21.03 14.67 6.73
CA PRO A 309 21.95 15.20 5.73
C PRO A 309 21.25 15.36 4.37
N GLU A 310 21.57 16.43 3.64
CA GLU A 310 20.99 16.76 2.34
C GLU A 310 19.45 16.93 2.33
N GLN A 311 18.80 16.99 3.50
CA GLN A 311 17.34 17.03 3.69
C GLN A 311 16.61 15.80 3.11
N VAL A 312 17.26 14.64 3.11
CA VAL A 312 16.76 13.39 2.49
C VAL A 312 16.93 12.20 3.44
N ILE A 313 15.84 11.47 3.70
CA ILE A 313 15.90 10.16 4.35
C ILE A 313 16.49 9.15 3.36
N SER A 314 17.78 8.85 3.49
CA SER A 314 18.51 7.96 2.56
C SER A 314 17.83 6.59 2.37
N PHE A 315 18.00 5.98 1.21
CA PHE A 315 17.49 4.62 0.99
C PHE A 315 18.07 3.58 1.96
N ASN A 316 19.26 3.81 2.54
CA ASN A 316 19.82 2.89 3.53
C ASN A 316 18.99 2.93 4.82
N ALA A 317 18.61 4.11 5.31
CA ALA A 317 17.74 4.24 6.48
C ALA A 317 16.33 3.65 6.25
N LEU A 318 15.80 3.75 5.02
CA LEU A 318 14.55 3.11 4.62
C LEU A 318 14.68 1.57 4.55
N ASP A 319 15.79 1.08 3.97
CA ASP A 319 16.10 -0.34 3.87
C ASP A 319 16.32 -0.97 5.26
N ASP A 320 16.96 -0.27 6.19
CA ASP A 320 17.17 -0.68 7.57
C ASP A 320 15.83 -0.80 8.32
N LEU A 321 14.90 0.15 8.11
CA LEU A 321 13.54 0.05 8.66
C LEU A 321 12.81 -1.20 8.13
N VAL A 322 12.87 -1.45 6.82
CA VAL A 322 12.23 -2.64 6.22
C VAL A 322 12.83 -3.95 6.74
N ASP A 323 14.14 -3.98 7.01
CA ASP A 323 14.80 -5.16 7.60
C ASP A 323 14.55 -5.31 9.11
N ALA A 324 14.15 -4.25 9.79
CA ALA A 324 13.83 -4.27 11.21
C ALA A 324 12.35 -4.58 11.51
N LEU A 325 11.43 -4.30 10.58
CA LEU A 325 10.01 -4.61 10.72
C LEU A 325 9.72 -6.12 10.72
N HIS A 326 8.88 -6.58 11.64
CA HIS A 326 8.41 -7.96 11.65
C HIS A 326 7.38 -8.18 10.51
N PRO A 327 7.31 -9.37 9.87
CA PRO A 327 6.34 -9.65 8.80
C PRO A 327 4.84 -9.48 9.15
N SER A 328 4.50 -9.31 10.43
CA SER A 328 3.13 -8.96 10.87
C SER A 328 2.89 -7.46 11.05
N GLU A 329 3.94 -6.64 11.04
CA GLU A 329 3.89 -5.18 11.23
C GLU A 329 3.95 -4.40 9.93
N LEU A 330 4.16 -5.09 8.82
CA LEU A 330 3.86 -4.61 7.48
C LEU A 330 2.33 -4.51 7.32
N PHE A 331 1.74 -3.57 8.06
CA PHE A 331 0.33 -3.23 8.00
C PHE A 331 0.08 -2.59 6.64
N LEU A 332 -0.50 -3.38 5.75
CA LEU A 332 -0.96 -2.93 4.45
C LEU A 332 -2.47 -3.17 4.40
N PRO A 333 -3.28 -2.19 3.97
CA PRO A 333 -4.73 -2.15 4.22
C PRO A 333 -5.55 -3.10 3.32
N SER A 334 -5.02 -4.26 2.93
CA SER A 334 -5.81 -5.31 2.28
C SER A 334 -5.37 -6.68 2.84
N PRO A 335 -6.30 -7.47 3.40
CA PRO A 335 -5.99 -8.81 3.90
C PRO A 335 -5.51 -9.75 2.80
N ASP A 336 -5.86 -9.46 1.54
CA ASP A 336 -5.46 -10.19 0.34
C ASP A 336 -4.07 -9.82 -0.17
N LEU A 337 -3.28 -9.02 0.56
CA LEU A 337 -1.89 -8.79 0.16
C LEU A 337 -1.06 -10.07 0.37
N PRO A 338 -0.42 -10.60 -0.69
CA PRO A 338 0.33 -11.84 -0.63
C PRO A 338 1.43 -11.79 0.43
N SER A 339 1.72 -12.95 1.02
CA SER A 339 2.93 -13.16 1.84
C SER A 339 4.20 -12.69 1.14
N THR A 340 4.22 -12.67 -0.19
CA THR A 340 5.31 -12.15 -1.03
C THR A 340 5.60 -10.66 -0.84
N ILE A 341 4.67 -9.81 -0.41
CA ILE A 341 5.00 -8.39 -0.09
C ILE A 341 5.68 -8.29 1.28
N LYS A 342 5.59 -9.33 2.11
CA LYS A 342 6.46 -9.53 3.29
C LYS A 342 7.89 -9.93 2.90
N ASN A 343 8.17 -10.17 1.60
CA ASN A 343 9.54 -10.26 1.09
C ASN A 343 10.14 -8.85 1.03
N ARG A 344 10.98 -8.56 2.01
CA ARG A 344 11.73 -7.31 2.19
C ARG A 344 12.45 -6.86 0.91
N LYS A 345 13.01 -7.78 0.11
CA LYS A 345 13.68 -7.42 -1.15
C LYS A 345 12.72 -6.79 -2.17
N ILE A 346 11.51 -7.32 -2.27
CA ILE A 346 10.48 -6.82 -3.19
C ILE A 346 9.94 -5.47 -2.68
N LEU A 347 9.69 -5.35 -1.37
CA LEU A 347 9.26 -4.09 -0.76
C LEU A 347 10.29 -2.96 -0.94
N LYS A 348 11.58 -3.23 -0.72
CA LYS A 348 12.68 -2.27 -0.97
C LYS A 348 12.76 -1.85 -2.44
N ALA A 349 12.63 -2.80 -3.37
CA ALA A 349 12.62 -2.51 -4.80
C ALA A 349 11.43 -1.61 -5.19
N LEU A 350 10.22 -1.93 -4.71
CA LEU A 350 9.03 -1.11 -4.90
C LEU A 350 9.20 0.30 -4.32
N MET A 351 9.66 0.43 -3.07
CA MET A 351 9.85 1.74 -2.43
C MET A 351 10.84 2.60 -3.22
N ARG A 352 11.94 2.00 -3.69
CA ARG A 352 12.94 2.69 -4.53
C ARG A 352 12.34 3.11 -5.88
N ALA A 353 11.53 2.28 -6.52
CA ALA A 353 10.82 2.62 -7.75
C ALA A 353 9.78 3.73 -7.53
N LEU A 354 8.94 3.63 -6.49
CA LEU A 354 7.95 4.63 -6.10
C LEU A 354 8.62 6.00 -5.90
N ILE A 355 9.71 6.05 -5.12
CA ILE A 355 10.42 7.30 -4.84
C ILE A 355 11.11 7.86 -6.10
N LYS A 356 11.81 7.02 -6.88
CA LYS A 356 12.55 7.46 -8.09
C LYS A 356 11.68 7.67 -9.33
N ARG A 357 10.43 7.20 -9.34
CA ARG A 357 9.53 7.31 -10.49
C ARG A 357 8.27 8.06 -10.07
N ALA A 358 7.35 7.38 -9.38
CA ALA A 358 6.03 7.94 -9.02
C ALA A 358 6.10 9.30 -8.34
N LEU A 359 6.95 9.44 -7.31
CA LEU A 359 7.09 10.67 -6.53
C LEU A 359 8.13 11.65 -7.10
N ALA A 360 8.94 11.20 -8.07
CA ALA A 360 9.87 12.05 -8.81
C ALA A 360 9.20 12.79 -9.98
N GLY A 361 8.12 12.23 -10.53
CA GLY A 361 7.40 12.77 -11.68
C GLY A 361 8.35 13.13 -12.84
N PRO A 362 8.26 14.35 -13.40
CA PRO A 362 9.07 14.77 -14.54
C PRO A 362 10.50 15.20 -14.19
N ASP A 363 10.89 15.27 -12.91
CA ASP A 363 12.20 15.80 -12.52
C ASP A 363 13.31 14.75 -12.63
N PHE A 364 14.42 15.10 -13.29
CA PHE A 364 15.56 14.20 -13.47
C PHE A 364 16.68 14.41 -12.43
N GLY A 365 16.59 15.46 -11.60
CA GLY A 365 17.63 15.83 -10.63
C GLY A 365 17.65 14.97 -9.35
N PRO A 366 18.51 15.34 -8.37
CA PRO A 366 18.61 14.65 -7.07
C PRO A 366 17.33 14.71 -6.22
N SER A 367 16.41 15.63 -6.50
CA SER A 367 15.07 15.72 -5.91
C SER A 367 14.00 14.91 -6.68
N GLY A 368 14.41 14.23 -7.77
CA GLY A 368 13.55 13.47 -8.67
C GLY A 368 14.15 12.11 -9.01
N ARG A 369 14.27 11.77 -10.31
CA ARG A 369 14.62 10.41 -10.77
C ARG A 369 16.03 9.96 -10.37
N ALA A 370 16.93 10.90 -10.08
CA ALA A 370 18.26 10.62 -9.54
C ALA A 370 18.32 10.63 -7.99
N ALA A 371 17.19 10.68 -7.29
CA ALA A 371 17.16 10.73 -5.83
C ALA A 371 17.92 9.57 -5.16
N ILE A 372 18.50 9.89 -4.00
CA ILE A 372 19.25 8.97 -3.12
C ILE A 372 18.42 8.49 -1.91
N GLY A 373 17.18 8.94 -1.80
CA GLY A 373 16.27 8.66 -0.70
C GLY A 373 14.96 9.45 -0.82
N LEU A 374 14.20 9.51 0.27
CA LEU A 374 12.93 10.22 0.37
C LEU A 374 13.16 11.64 0.92
N GLY A 375 13.01 12.65 0.06
CA GLY A 375 13.11 14.08 0.42
C GLY A 375 11.77 14.81 0.36
N GLU A 376 11.74 16.04 0.85
CA GLU A 376 10.56 16.90 0.88
C GLU A 376 9.83 17.05 -0.49
N PRO A 377 10.51 17.27 -1.63
CA PRO A 377 9.83 17.40 -2.93
C PRO A 377 9.09 16.14 -3.40
N ALA A 378 9.48 14.95 -2.92
CA ALA A 378 8.79 13.69 -3.21
C ALA A 378 7.54 13.52 -2.31
N LEU A 379 7.64 13.96 -1.05
CA LEU A 379 6.54 13.93 -0.08
C LEU A 379 5.45 14.95 -0.39
N LEU A 380 5.82 16.16 -0.83
CA LEU A 380 4.87 17.18 -1.29
C LEU A 380 4.09 16.69 -2.51
N ARG A 381 4.77 16.05 -3.48
CA ARG A 381 4.10 15.40 -4.62
C ARG A 381 3.17 14.26 -4.21
N ALA A 382 3.58 13.43 -3.24
CA ALA A 382 2.70 12.39 -2.70
C ALA A 382 1.42 13.00 -2.07
N SER A 383 1.56 14.11 -1.34
CA SER A 383 0.43 14.86 -0.77
C SER A 383 -0.46 15.48 -1.84
N GLU A 384 0.12 16.09 -2.88
CA GLU A 384 -0.62 16.71 -3.98
C GLU A 384 -1.43 15.68 -4.78
N LEU A 385 -0.85 14.52 -5.11
CA LEU A 385 -1.55 13.41 -5.78
C LEU A 385 -2.73 12.90 -4.93
N LEU A 386 -2.51 12.70 -3.63
CA LEU A 386 -3.55 12.26 -2.70
C LEU A 386 -4.67 13.29 -2.55
N GLU A 387 -4.32 14.57 -2.42
CA GLU A 387 -5.28 15.68 -2.35
C GLU A 387 -6.08 15.79 -3.64
N ARG A 388 -5.45 15.77 -4.81
CA ARG A 388 -6.13 15.84 -6.11
C ARG A 388 -7.12 14.70 -6.29
N TRP A 389 -6.72 13.46 -6.00
CA TRP A 389 -7.62 12.32 -6.03
C TRP A 389 -8.79 12.52 -5.05
N SER A 390 -8.51 12.86 -3.79
CA SER A 390 -9.52 13.02 -2.73
C SER A 390 -10.53 14.13 -3.02
N GLU A 391 -10.06 15.27 -3.53
CA GLU A 391 -10.89 16.42 -3.90
C GLU A 391 -11.81 16.09 -5.08
N GLY A 392 -11.30 15.38 -6.10
CA GLY A 392 -12.12 14.89 -7.22
C GLY A 392 -13.19 13.90 -6.75
N GLN A 393 -12.84 12.98 -5.84
CA GLN A 393 -13.78 12.03 -5.27
C GLN A 393 -14.84 12.71 -4.38
N ARG A 394 -14.46 13.75 -3.63
CA ARG A 394 -15.39 14.57 -2.83
C ARG A 394 -16.36 15.36 -3.71
N PHE A 395 -15.88 15.89 -4.83
CA PHE A 395 -16.72 16.56 -5.81
C PHE A 395 -17.73 15.58 -6.45
N LEU A 396 -17.31 14.36 -6.80
CA LEU A 396 -18.22 13.31 -7.28
C LEU A 396 -19.32 13.00 -6.26
N GLU A 397 -19.00 12.86 -4.98
CA GLU A 397 -20.01 12.64 -3.92
C GLU A 397 -21.05 13.76 -3.87
N GLN A 398 -20.59 15.01 -3.85
CA GLN A 398 -21.45 16.20 -3.83
C GLN A 398 -22.34 16.30 -5.09
N LEU A 399 -21.79 15.94 -6.26
CA LEU A 399 -22.51 15.93 -7.53
C LEU A 399 -23.64 14.90 -7.54
N TYR A 400 -23.37 13.66 -7.15
CA TYR A 400 -24.36 12.60 -7.15
C TYR A 400 -25.42 12.78 -6.04
N GLU A 401 -25.06 13.27 -4.86
CA GLU A 401 -26.02 13.64 -3.81
C GLU A 401 -26.91 14.83 -4.23
N THR A 402 -26.37 15.80 -4.95
CA THR A 402 -27.16 16.93 -5.47
C THR A 402 -28.17 16.46 -6.52
N LEU A 403 -27.74 15.65 -7.50
CA LEU A 403 -28.62 15.06 -8.51
C LEU A 403 -29.72 14.19 -7.90
N LYS A 404 -29.39 13.37 -6.90
CA LYS A 404 -30.33 12.53 -6.15
C LYS A 404 -31.39 13.36 -5.41
N ARG A 405 -31.03 14.51 -4.84
CA ARG A 405 -31.99 15.46 -4.23
C ARG A 405 -32.87 16.13 -5.28
N GLN A 406 -32.32 16.49 -6.43
CA GLN A 406 -33.05 17.16 -7.52
C GLN A 406 -34.04 16.23 -8.24
N ARG A 407 -33.75 14.93 -8.33
CA ARG A 407 -34.53 13.96 -9.14
C ARG A 407 -35.20 12.84 -8.35
N GLY A 408 -34.93 12.73 -7.06
CA GLY A 408 -35.39 11.64 -6.21
C GLY A 408 -34.56 10.36 -6.36
N ASN A 409 -34.84 9.37 -5.51
CA ASN A 409 -34.04 8.15 -5.37
C ASN A 409 -34.21 7.12 -6.51
N GLY A 410 -35.04 7.40 -7.53
CA GLY A 410 -35.58 6.36 -8.42
C GLY A 410 -34.61 5.76 -9.44
N ASP A 411 -33.41 6.32 -9.65
CA ASP A 411 -32.55 5.96 -10.80
C ASP A 411 -31.03 6.08 -10.52
N SER A 412 -30.61 6.28 -9.26
CA SER A 412 -29.20 6.60 -8.94
C SER A 412 -28.19 5.49 -9.25
N THR A 413 -28.65 4.24 -9.37
CA THR A 413 -27.81 3.08 -9.72
C THR A 413 -27.53 2.96 -11.22
N LEU A 414 -28.43 3.46 -12.07
CA LEU A 414 -28.23 3.53 -13.52
C LEU A 414 -27.47 4.79 -13.95
N GLY A 415 -27.30 5.75 -13.03
CA GLY A 415 -26.49 6.95 -13.25
C GLY A 415 -27.21 8.08 -13.98
N TYR A 416 -26.44 9.05 -14.47
CA TYR A 416 -26.94 10.27 -15.11
C TYR A 416 -26.21 10.56 -16.43
N TYR A 417 -26.88 11.22 -17.38
CA TYR A 417 -26.27 11.55 -18.67
C TYR A 417 -25.18 12.63 -18.51
N PRO A 418 -24.20 12.72 -19.43
CA PRO A 418 -23.06 13.60 -19.25
C PRO A 418 -23.47 15.07 -19.25
N GLN A 419 -24.51 15.42 -20.02
CA GLN A 419 -25.08 16.78 -20.02
C GLN A 419 -25.70 17.16 -18.67
N GLU A 420 -26.28 16.20 -17.96
CA GLU A 420 -26.94 16.41 -16.66
C GLU A 420 -25.89 16.57 -15.56
N LEU A 421 -24.87 15.73 -15.58
CA LEU A 421 -23.69 15.84 -14.71
C LEU A 421 -22.96 17.17 -14.94
N LEU A 422 -22.70 17.55 -16.19
CA LEU A 422 -22.04 18.81 -16.53
C LEU A 422 -22.89 20.04 -16.22
N PHE A 423 -24.22 19.94 -16.31
CA PHE A 423 -25.13 21.01 -15.89
C PHE A 423 -25.05 21.21 -14.37
N THR A 424 -25.32 20.16 -13.58
CA THR A 424 -25.25 20.24 -12.12
C THR A 424 -23.85 20.58 -11.62
N ALA A 425 -22.80 20.10 -12.29
CA ALA A 425 -21.41 20.42 -11.99
C ALA A 425 -21.06 21.92 -12.16
N ARG A 426 -21.81 22.68 -12.96
CA ARG A 426 -21.65 24.15 -13.08
C ARG A 426 -22.32 24.90 -11.92
N ASP A 427 -23.45 24.39 -11.46
CA ASP A 427 -24.23 24.98 -10.36
C ASP A 427 -23.64 24.68 -8.97
N LEU A 428 -22.79 23.65 -8.85
CA LEU A 428 -22.00 23.38 -7.66
C LEU A 428 -20.95 24.48 -7.44
N GLN A 429 -21.32 25.45 -6.59
CA GLN A 429 -20.39 26.43 -6.05
C GLN A 429 -19.40 25.76 -5.10
N LEU A 430 -18.12 26.10 -5.28
CA LEU A 430 -17.05 25.76 -4.34
C LEU A 430 -16.74 27.01 -3.54
N ASP A 431 -16.87 26.95 -2.22
CA ASP A 431 -16.55 28.09 -1.35
C ASP A 431 -15.02 28.22 -1.19
N ASN A 432 -14.45 29.26 -1.82
CA ASN A 432 -13.01 29.58 -1.78
C ASN A 432 -12.08 28.36 -2.00
N PRO A 433 -12.19 27.63 -3.13
CA PRO A 433 -11.47 26.40 -3.36
C PRO A 433 -9.95 26.62 -3.43
N LYS A 434 -9.19 25.64 -2.93
CA LYS A 434 -7.75 25.55 -3.22
C LYS A 434 -7.54 25.32 -4.72
N ALA A 435 -6.38 25.71 -5.24
CA ALA A 435 -6.00 25.44 -6.63
C ALA A 435 -6.05 23.93 -6.97
N THR A 436 -5.68 23.05 -6.01
CA THR A 436 -5.80 21.59 -6.13
C THR A 436 -7.25 21.13 -6.29
N THR A 437 -8.18 21.69 -5.51
CA THR A 437 -9.62 21.44 -5.66
C THR A 437 -10.13 21.87 -7.05
N VAL A 438 -9.77 23.07 -7.53
CA VAL A 438 -10.18 23.53 -8.86
C VAL A 438 -9.65 22.60 -9.95
N ALA A 439 -8.37 22.22 -9.90
CA ALA A 439 -7.78 21.31 -10.87
C ALA A 439 -8.45 19.92 -10.85
N ALA A 440 -8.78 19.39 -9.67
CA ALA A 440 -9.49 18.12 -9.54
C ALA A 440 -10.92 18.19 -10.12
N VAL A 441 -11.64 19.29 -9.88
CA VAL A 441 -13.01 19.49 -10.39
C VAL A 441 -13.04 19.65 -11.91
N GLU A 442 -12.13 20.43 -12.49
CA GLU A 442 -11.97 20.49 -13.95
C GLU A 442 -11.63 19.12 -14.53
N LYS A 443 -10.83 18.32 -13.81
CA LYS A 443 -10.49 16.98 -14.29
C LYS A 443 -11.68 16.02 -14.29
N ILE A 444 -12.54 16.05 -13.26
CA ILE A 444 -13.80 15.30 -13.28
C ILE A 444 -14.71 15.77 -14.43
N ARG A 445 -14.79 17.08 -14.69
CA ARG A 445 -15.56 17.65 -15.83
C ARG A 445 -15.02 17.19 -17.18
N GLU A 446 -13.70 17.06 -17.33
CA GLU A 446 -13.06 16.49 -18.52
C GLU A 446 -13.42 15.00 -18.69
N LEU A 447 -13.28 14.19 -17.62
CA LEU A 447 -13.60 12.75 -17.67
C LEU A 447 -15.05 12.48 -18.10
N ILE A 448 -16.01 13.26 -17.60
CA ILE A 448 -17.44 13.19 -18.00
C ILE A 448 -17.63 13.51 -19.50
N GLN A 449 -16.72 14.27 -20.12
CA GLN A 449 -16.80 14.64 -21.54
C GLN A 449 -16.07 13.67 -22.46
N THR A 450 -14.92 13.14 -22.03
CA THR A 450 -13.98 12.42 -22.91
C THR A 450 -14.01 10.91 -22.76
N VAL A 451 -14.39 10.38 -21.58
CA VAL A 451 -14.42 8.94 -21.32
C VAL A 451 -15.89 8.47 -21.38
N PRO A 452 -16.24 7.48 -22.22
CA PRO A 452 -17.59 6.89 -22.18
C PRO A 452 -17.79 6.13 -20.86
N PRO A 453 -19.03 5.93 -20.37
CA PRO A 453 -19.26 5.06 -19.22
C PRO A 453 -18.72 3.66 -19.49
N LEU A 454 -17.87 3.16 -18.59
CA LEU A 454 -17.22 1.86 -18.73
C LEU A 454 -17.88 0.85 -17.80
N PHE A 455 -18.08 1.21 -16.54
CA PHE A 455 -18.65 0.36 -15.51
C PHE A 455 -20.14 0.71 -15.29
N GLN A 456 -20.91 -0.23 -14.74
CA GLN A 456 -22.32 0.00 -14.40
C GLN A 456 -22.59 -0.43 -12.96
N ALA A 457 -23.27 0.43 -12.20
CA ALA A 457 -23.46 0.26 -10.76
C ALA A 457 -22.12 -0.10 -10.06
N ASP A 458 -22.14 -0.90 -9.01
CA ASP A 458 -20.95 -1.26 -8.21
C ASP A 458 -20.16 -2.44 -8.79
N GLU A 459 -20.20 -2.63 -10.12
CA GLU A 459 -19.49 -3.71 -10.81
C GLU A 459 -18.11 -3.29 -11.32
N SER A 460 -17.22 -4.28 -11.39
CA SER A 460 -15.81 -4.15 -11.78
C SER A 460 -15.52 -4.73 -13.19
N GLU A 461 -16.58 -5.03 -13.95
CA GLU A 461 -16.55 -5.48 -15.35
C GLU A 461 -17.14 -4.40 -16.26
N ILE A 462 -16.49 -4.12 -17.39
CA ILE A 462 -17.00 -3.18 -18.40
C ILE A 462 -18.29 -3.73 -19.02
N ASN A 463 -19.30 -2.87 -19.16
CA ASN A 463 -20.56 -3.21 -19.81
C ASN A 463 -20.65 -2.64 -21.23
N PHE A 464 -20.85 -3.52 -22.22
CA PHE A 464 -20.93 -3.23 -23.64
C PHE A 464 -22.35 -3.52 -24.19
N SER A 465 -23.43 -2.97 -23.63
CA SER A 465 -24.80 -3.13 -24.18
C SER A 465 -25.16 -2.04 -25.22
N VAL A 466 -26.04 -2.33 -26.19
CA VAL A 466 -26.64 -1.27 -27.06
C VAL A 466 -27.65 -0.46 -26.27
N ALA A 467 -28.36 -1.13 -25.35
CA ALA A 467 -29.58 -0.63 -24.76
C ALA A 467 -29.30 0.70 -24.08
N VAL A 468 -29.86 1.77 -24.64
CA VAL A 468 -29.86 3.12 -24.08
C VAL A 468 -30.46 3.00 -22.67
N PRO A 469 -29.59 3.03 -21.64
CA PRO A 469 -28.93 4.28 -21.29
C PRO A 469 -27.42 4.20 -21.04
N LEU A 470 -26.62 3.43 -21.79
CA LEU A 470 -25.14 3.42 -21.67
C LEU A 470 -24.39 4.71 -22.09
N ARG A 471 -25.09 5.86 -22.08
CA ARG A 471 -24.46 7.18 -21.98
C ARG A 471 -24.45 7.70 -20.54
N ARG A 472 -25.01 6.98 -19.59
CA ARG A 472 -25.09 7.42 -18.19
C ARG A 472 -23.89 6.95 -17.41
N HIS A 473 -23.22 7.88 -16.76
CA HIS A 473 -22.21 7.56 -15.76
C HIS A 473 -22.89 7.28 -14.43
N SER A 474 -22.47 6.21 -13.75
CA SER A 474 -22.80 5.97 -12.35
C SER A 474 -21.73 6.58 -11.43
N PHE A 475 -22.05 6.72 -10.14
CA PHE A 475 -21.07 7.20 -9.15
C PHE A 475 -19.85 6.29 -9.09
N SER A 476 -20.07 4.97 -9.06
CA SER A 476 -19.02 3.95 -9.08
C SER A 476 -18.19 4.02 -10.37
N ASP A 477 -18.81 4.20 -11.54
CA ASP A 477 -18.11 4.34 -12.82
C ASP A 477 -17.12 5.50 -12.82
N LEU A 478 -17.56 6.72 -12.53
CA LEU A 478 -16.66 7.87 -12.47
C LEU A 478 -15.64 7.77 -11.34
N SER A 479 -15.97 7.13 -10.22
CA SER A 479 -15.00 6.91 -9.11
C SER A 479 -13.90 5.95 -9.52
N GLN A 480 -14.24 4.85 -10.21
CA GLN A 480 -13.28 3.89 -10.76
C GLN A 480 -12.45 4.52 -11.88
N VAL A 481 -13.08 5.19 -12.85
CA VAL A 481 -12.39 5.90 -13.94
C VAL A 481 -11.47 6.99 -13.41
N HIS A 482 -11.88 7.77 -12.41
CA HIS A 482 -11.05 8.79 -11.75
C HIS A 482 -9.80 8.17 -11.10
N LEU A 483 -9.95 7.08 -10.35
CA LEU A 483 -8.80 6.38 -9.75
C LEU A 483 -7.84 5.80 -10.80
N LEU A 484 -8.38 5.18 -11.86
CA LEU A 484 -7.58 4.64 -12.97
C LEU A 484 -6.88 5.76 -13.77
N HIS A 485 -7.53 6.91 -13.90
CA HIS A 485 -6.97 8.10 -14.51
C HIS A 485 -5.80 8.67 -13.70
N GLU A 486 -5.96 8.80 -12.38
CA GLU A 486 -4.87 9.24 -11.49
C GLU A 486 -3.66 8.30 -11.58
N PHE A 487 -3.90 6.98 -11.68
CA PHE A 487 -2.83 6.00 -11.92
C PHE A 487 -2.18 6.13 -13.31
N ALA A 488 -2.96 6.40 -14.36
CA ALA A 488 -2.44 6.69 -15.70
C ALA A 488 -1.57 7.95 -15.73
N ASP A 489 -1.95 9.02 -15.02
CA ASP A 489 -1.15 10.24 -14.89
C ASP A 489 0.18 9.97 -14.18
N ILE A 490 0.17 9.17 -13.10
CA ILE A 490 1.41 8.75 -12.42
C ILE A 490 2.31 7.98 -13.39
N VAL A 491 1.78 7.00 -14.13
CA VAL A 491 2.57 6.23 -15.11
C VAL A 491 3.18 7.15 -16.17
N ILE A 492 2.41 8.07 -16.74
CA ILE A 492 2.89 8.97 -17.79
C ILE A 492 3.94 9.96 -17.27
N SER A 493 3.62 10.71 -16.21
CA SER A 493 4.52 11.72 -15.65
C SER A 493 5.82 11.12 -15.10
N SER A 494 5.82 9.85 -14.68
CA SER A 494 6.96 9.20 -14.03
C SER A 494 7.85 8.37 -14.95
N TYR A 495 7.31 7.86 -16.06
CA TYR A 495 8.03 6.99 -16.98
C TYR A 495 8.34 7.61 -18.34
N ALA A 496 7.64 8.67 -18.77
CA ALA A 496 8.06 9.42 -19.96
C ALA A 496 9.46 10.04 -19.76
N GLU A 497 10.42 9.69 -20.62
CA GLU A 497 11.82 10.10 -20.60
C GLU A 497 12.05 11.49 -21.22
N ASP A 498 11.11 11.96 -22.04
CA ASP A 498 11.04 13.37 -22.45
C ASP A 498 10.30 14.19 -21.38
N SER A 499 10.96 15.19 -20.80
CA SER A 499 10.39 16.03 -19.73
C SER A 499 9.16 16.83 -20.21
N ALA A 500 9.13 17.24 -21.48
CA ALA A 500 8.01 17.96 -22.05
C ALA A 500 6.80 17.05 -22.34
N ARG A 501 6.99 15.74 -22.53
CA ARG A 501 5.93 14.72 -22.60
C ARG A 501 5.43 14.37 -21.21
N ALA A 502 6.34 14.19 -20.25
CA ALA A 502 6.02 13.92 -18.85
C ALA A 502 5.16 15.04 -18.23
N SER A 503 5.65 16.29 -18.25
CA SER A 503 4.92 17.44 -17.69
C SER A 503 3.65 17.78 -18.47
N GLY A 504 3.67 17.60 -19.80
CA GLY A 504 2.53 17.82 -20.68
C GLY A 504 1.52 16.66 -20.74
N ARG A 505 1.77 15.56 -20.01
CA ARG A 505 0.93 14.35 -19.99
C ARG A 505 0.65 13.74 -21.37
N ARG A 506 1.55 13.93 -22.33
CA ARG A 506 1.38 13.53 -23.74
C ARG A 506 1.62 12.03 -24.00
N GLY A 507 1.48 11.20 -22.96
CA GLY A 507 1.56 9.73 -23.05
C GLY A 507 2.93 9.08 -22.81
N VAL A 508 2.98 7.77 -23.02
CA VAL A 508 4.21 6.93 -22.91
C VAL A 508 4.40 6.03 -24.12
N THR A 509 5.64 5.82 -24.51
CA THR A 509 6.04 4.82 -25.51
C THR A 509 6.01 3.40 -24.92
N LEU A 510 6.05 2.39 -25.79
CA LEU A 510 6.11 0.97 -25.39
C LEU A 510 7.21 0.67 -24.35
N GLN A 511 8.42 1.23 -24.52
CA GLN A 511 9.54 0.95 -23.63
C GLN A 511 9.35 1.58 -22.24
N GLU A 512 8.74 2.77 -22.20
CA GLU A 512 8.43 3.50 -20.97
C GLU A 512 7.29 2.80 -20.20
N PHE A 513 6.25 2.37 -20.91
CA PHE A 513 5.17 1.55 -20.36
C PHE A 513 5.69 0.21 -19.85
N TYR A 514 6.56 -0.48 -20.59
CA TYR A 514 7.21 -1.69 -20.09
C TYR A 514 8.07 -1.44 -18.83
N ASN A 515 8.79 -0.33 -18.77
CA ASN A 515 9.57 0.04 -17.58
C ASN A 515 8.66 0.21 -16.34
N SER A 516 7.44 0.73 -16.48
CA SER A 516 6.50 0.85 -15.35
C SER A 516 6.01 -0.49 -14.83
N PHE A 517 5.72 -1.43 -15.74
CA PHE A 517 5.32 -2.79 -15.38
C PHE A 517 6.47 -3.62 -14.80
N ARG A 518 7.70 -3.44 -15.29
CA ARG A 518 8.90 -4.09 -14.74
C ARG A 518 9.12 -3.71 -13.28
N ASP A 519 8.95 -2.43 -12.95
CA ASP A 519 9.20 -1.91 -11.59
C ASP A 519 8.15 -2.42 -10.57
N ILE A 520 6.98 -2.91 -11.02
CA ILE A 520 5.97 -3.61 -10.21
C ILE A 520 5.87 -5.13 -10.47
N GLU A 521 6.74 -5.70 -11.31
CA GLU A 521 6.61 -7.06 -11.83
C GLU A 521 6.50 -8.11 -10.72
N GLN A 522 7.35 -7.99 -9.71
CA GLN A 522 7.42 -8.89 -8.57
C GLN A 522 6.14 -8.84 -7.69
N ILE A 523 5.41 -7.72 -7.73
CA ILE A 523 4.09 -7.58 -7.09
C ILE A 523 3.02 -8.22 -7.96
N GLY A 524 3.11 -8.10 -9.30
CA GLY A 524 2.21 -8.82 -10.19
C GLY A 524 2.37 -10.34 -10.09
N PHE A 525 3.60 -10.87 -9.97
CA PHE A 525 3.84 -12.28 -9.63
C PHE A 525 3.24 -12.64 -8.27
N ALA A 526 3.48 -11.82 -7.24
CA ALA A 526 2.92 -12.02 -5.91
C ALA A 526 1.39 -12.12 -5.93
N LYS A 527 0.73 -11.16 -6.60
CA LYS A 527 -0.72 -11.02 -6.71
C LYS A 527 -1.34 -11.97 -7.75
N LYS A 528 -0.55 -12.85 -8.36
CA LYS A 528 -1.01 -13.79 -9.40
C LYS A 528 -1.65 -13.07 -10.61
N MET A 529 -1.15 -11.87 -10.91
CA MET A 529 -1.56 -11.04 -12.04
C MET A 529 -0.62 -11.22 -13.25
N PHE A 530 0.65 -11.54 -13.02
CA PHE A 530 1.64 -11.85 -14.07
C PHE A 530 2.11 -13.29 -13.93
N ASP A 531 2.35 -13.95 -15.06
CA ASP A 531 2.87 -15.32 -15.12
C ASP A 531 4.41 -15.30 -15.10
N PRO A 532 5.07 -15.88 -14.08
CA PRO A 532 6.54 -15.89 -13.97
C PRO A 532 7.23 -16.78 -15.01
N LYS A 533 6.50 -17.59 -15.77
CA LYS A 533 7.02 -18.41 -16.88
C LYS A 533 6.83 -17.74 -18.25
N ARG A 534 6.04 -16.66 -18.34
CA ARG A 534 5.75 -15.96 -19.60
C ARG A 534 6.82 -14.92 -19.92
N ASN A 535 7.03 -14.66 -21.21
CA ASN A 535 7.76 -13.47 -21.65
C ASN A 535 6.92 -12.21 -21.34
N ASN A 536 7.20 -11.57 -20.21
CA ASN A 536 6.49 -10.37 -19.77
C ASN A 536 6.66 -9.18 -20.73
N TYR A 537 7.79 -9.03 -21.40
CA TYR A 537 7.96 -7.98 -22.41
C TYR A 537 6.95 -8.15 -23.55
N LEU A 538 6.79 -9.37 -24.08
CA LEU A 538 5.80 -9.65 -25.12
C LEU A 538 4.36 -9.46 -24.61
N MET A 539 4.07 -9.88 -23.37
CA MET A 539 2.75 -9.64 -22.74
C MET A 539 2.43 -8.14 -22.65
N ILE A 540 3.36 -7.32 -22.17
CA ILE A 540 3.16 -5.87 -22.04
C ILE A 540 3.14 -5.18 -23.41
N GLN A 541 3.90 -5.67 -24.39
CA GLN A 541 3.78 -5.23 -25.78
C GLN A 541 2.39 -5.52 -26.38
N THR A 542 1.81 -6.69 -26.07
CA THR A 542 0.41 -6.98 -26.43
C THR A 542 -0.55 -6.02 -25.74
N ARG A 543 -0.45 -5.79 -24.42
CA ARG A 543 -1.32 -4.83 -23.71
C ARG A 543 -1.18 -3.39 -24.23
N PHE A 544 0.04 -2.96 -24.56
CA PHE A 544 0.29 -1.66 -25.16
C PHE A 544 -0.42 -1.51 -26.51
N ARG A 545 -0.27 -2.50 -27.39
CA ARG A 545 -0.97 -2.54 -28.69
C ARG A 545 -2.48 -2.56 -28.54
N GLU A 546 -3.01 -3.33 -27.59
CA GLU A 546 -4.45 -3.34 -27.29
C GLU A 546 -4.94 -1.95 -26.85
N GLY A 547 -4.17 -1.24 -26.02
CA GLY A 547 -4.46 0.14 -25.61
C GLY A 547 -4.45 1.15 -26.75
N SER A 548 -3.57 0.97 -27.74
CA SER A 548 -3.45 1.81 -28.94
C SER A 548 -4.50 1.47 -30.02
N MET A 549 -5.19 0.32 -29.93
CA MET A 549 -6.15 -0.15 -30.94
C MET A 549 -7.62 -0.24 -30.51
N PHE A 550 -7.90 -0.83 -29.34
CA PHE A 550 -9.24 -1.31 -28.97
C PHE A 550 -9.97 -0.47 -27.93
N THR A 551 -9.33 0.54 -27.32
CA THR A 551 -10.03 1.48 -26.45
C THR A 551 -10.88 2.46 -27.28
N TYR A 552 -11.80 3.17 -26.65
CA TYR A 552 -12.61 4.20 -27.31
C TYR A 552 -11.76 5.43 -27.68
N ALA A 553 -10.71 5.72 -26.89
CA ALA A 553 -9.73 6.78 -27.16
C ALA A 553 -8.71 6.41 -28.25
N SER A 554 -8.39 5.11 -28.41
CA SER A 554 -7.31 4.57 -29.25
C SER A 554 -7.11 5.27 -30.60
N ASN A 555 -5.96 5.87 -30.84
CA ASN A 555 -5.67 6.62 -32.07
C ASN A 555 -4.79 5.82 -33.07
N GLY A 556 -4.14 4.74 -32.63
CA GLY A 556 -3.31 3.85 -33.45
C GLY A 556 -1.83 4.23 -33.56
N ASP A 557 -1.37 5.26 -32.85
CA ASP A 557 0.02 5.72 -32.85
C ASP A 557 0.93 4.90 -31.90
N GLU A 558 2.20 5.30 -31.78
CA GLU A 558 3.24 4.57 -31.04
C GLU A 558 3.38 5.00 -29.56
N ILE A 559 2.42 5.80 -29.07
CA ILE A 559 2.30 6.33 -27.72
C ILE A 559 0.95 5.85 -27.17
N LEU A 560 0.86 5.65 -25.85
CA LEU A 560 -0.42 5.62 -25.15
C LEU A 560 -0.61 6.96 -24.46
N ASP A 561 -1.57 7.75 -24.93
CA ASP A 561 -1.97 8.99 -24.28
C ASP A 561 -2.67 8.73 -22.93
N LEU A 562 -3.04 9.81 -22.24
CA LEU A 562 -3.65 9.75 -20.91
C LEU A 562 -5.03 9.07 -20.90
N ASN A 563 -5.84 9.28 -21.93
CA ASN A 563 -7.17 8.67 -22.06
C ASN A 563 -7.05 7.20 -22.52
N GLU A 564 -6.16 6.91 -23.46
CA GLU A 564 -5.84 5.53 -23.90
C GLU A 564 -5.29 4.70 -22.74
N THR A 565 -4.36 5.24 -21.96
CA THR A 565 -3.79 4.58 -20.77
C THR A 565 -4.86 4.34 -19.70
N THR A 566 -5.71 5.33 -19.42
CA THR A 566 -6.84 5.20 -18.48
C THR A 566 -7.78 4.08 -18.90
N GLN A 567 -8.19 4.06 -20.17
CA GLN A 567 -9.10 3.05 -20.69
C GLN A 567 -8.43 1.68 -20.78
N LEU A 568 -7.15 1.59 -21.15
CA LEU A 568 -6.40 0.33 -21.11
C LEU A 568 -6.39 -0.26 -19.68
N PHE A 569 -6.17 0.56 -18.65
CA PHE A 569 -6.23 0.08 -17.27
C PHE A 569 -7.64 -0.35 -16.85
N ALA A 570 -8.70 0.32 -17.32
CA ALA A 570 -10.08 -0.14 -17.12
C ALA A 570 -10.34 -1.51 -17.79
N PHE A 571 -9.89 -1.69 -19.05
CA PHE A 571 -9.96 -2.96 -19.75
C PHE A 571 -9.15 -4.06 -19.05
N MET A 572 -7.94 -3.76 -18.57
CA MET A 572 -7.11 -4.72 -17.84
C MET A 572 -7.74 -5.13 -16.50
N TYR A 573 -8.30 -4.18 -15.74
CA TYR A 573 -9.00 -4.45 -14.49
C TYR A 573 -10.25 -5.30 -14.73
N SER A 574 -11.08 -4.92 -15.68
CA SER A 574 -12.27 -5.66 -16.11
C SER A 574 -11.95 -7.06 -16.61
N ASN A 575 -10.94 -7.22 -17.45
CA ASN A 575 -10.50 -8.51 -17.96
C ASN A 575 -10.06 -9.44 -16.81
N PHE A 576 -9.32 -8.92 -15.82
CA PHE A 576 -8.91 -9.70 -14.65
C PHE A 576 -10.09 -10.16 -13.78
N ASN A 577 -11.08 -9.30 -13.54
CA ASN A 577 -12.27 -9.70 -12.77
C ASN A 577 -13.13 -10.71 -13.54
N PHE A 578 -13.34 -10.45 -14.84
CA PHE A 578 -14.13 -11.31 -15.72
C PHE A 578 -13.49 -12.71 -15.88
N SER A 579 -12.17 -12.78 -16.08
CA SER A 579 -11.45 -14.06 -16.21
C SER A 579 -11.54 -14.91 -14.96
N ASN A 580 -11.37 -14.30 -13.78
CA ASN A 580 -11.51 -15.01 -12.50
C ASN A 580 -12.95 -15.52 -12.31
N ARG A 581 -13.97 -14.71 -12.63
CA ARG A 581 -15.38 -15.13 -12.57
C ARG A 581 -15.68 -16.30 -13.51
N ILE A 582 -15.14 -16.31 -14.73
CA ILE A 582 -15.27 -17.44 -15.67
C ILE A 582 -14.59 -18.67 -15.07
N HIS A 583 -13.31 -18.54 -14.74
CA HIS A 583 -12.46 -19.66 -14.32
C HIS A 583 -12.98 -20.33 -13.03
N ASP A 584 -13.34 -19.55 -12.02
CA ASP A 584 -13.84 -20.08 -10.74
C ASP A 584 -15.17 -20.82 -10.90
N LYS A 585 -16.11 -20.27 -11.68
CA LYS A 585 -17.41 -20.93 -11.93
C LYS A 585 -17.27 -22.22 -12.72
N ILE A 586 -16.43 -22.23 -13.76
CA ILE A 586 -16.18 -23.45 -14.54
C ILE A 586 -15.42 -24.47 -13.70
N SER A 587 -14.42 -24.04 -12.91
CA SER A 587 -13.70 -24.92 -12.00
C SER A 587 -14.63 -25.56 -10.95
N GLU A 588 -15.60 -24.82 -10.41
CA GLU A 588 -16.59 -25.35 -9.47
C GLU A 588 -17.53 -26.38 -10.12
N SER A 589 -17.90 -26.15 -11.39
CA SER A 589 -18.72 -27.09 -12.16
C SER A 589 -17.93 -28.36 -12.51
N CYS A 590 -16.78 -28.21 -13.17
CA CYS A 590 -15.90 -29.29 -13.58
C CYS A 590 -15.29 -30.07 -12.40
N GLY A 591 -15.12 -29.44 -11.23
CA GLY A 591 -14.66 -30.11 -10.00
C GLY A 591 -15.61 -31.18 -9.46
N LYS A 592 -16.87 -31.22 -9.93
CA LYS A 592 -17.85 -32.26 -9.62
C LYS A 592 -17.67 -33.50 -10.51
N GLU A 593 -16.93 -33.40 -11.61
CA GLU A 593 -16.66 -34.47 -12.55
C GLU A 593 -15.31 -35.16 -12.26
N ARG A 594 -15.28 -36.50 -12.31
CA ARG A 594 -14.06 -37.26 -12.07
C ARG A 594 -13.04 -37.00 -13.18
N GLY A 595 -12.00 -36.22 -12.86
CA GLY A 595 -10.98 -35.81 -13.83
C GLY A 595 -11.30 -34.52 -14.58
N GLY A 596 -12.35 -33.78 -14.18
CA GLY A 596 -12.65 -32.46 -14.75
C GLY A 596 -11.64 -31.36 -14.36
N LEU A 597 -10.80 -31.62 -13.35
CA LEU A 597 -9.68 -30.76 -12.95
C LEU A 597 -8.35 -31.50 -13.09
N GLY A 598 -7.32 -30.75 -13.50
CA GLY A 598 -5.93 -31.16 -13.62
C GLY A 598 -5.05 -30.54 -12.54
N PRO A 599 -3.72 -30.47 -12.77
CA PRO A 599 -2.79 -29.87 -11.82
C PRO A 599 -2.99 -28.35 -11.70
N ASP A 600 -2.59 -27.80 -10.56
CA ASP A 600 -2.56 -26.35 -10.35
C ASP A 600 -1.64 -25.65 -11.37
N ASP A 601 -2.10 -24.50 -11.86
CA ASP A 601 -1.35 -23.64 -12.76
C ASP A 601 -0.30 -22.78 -12.03
N VAL A 602 0.34 -21.86 -12.77
CA VAL A 602 1.34 -20.93 -12.24
C VAL A 602 0.80 -20.00 -11.15
N PHE A 603 -0.52 -19.86 -11.06
CA PHE A 603 -1.23 -19.05 -10.08
C PHE A 603 -1.77 -19.91 -8.94
N GLY A 604 -1.47 -21.20 -8.86
CA GLY A 604 -2.04 -22.08 -7.84
C GLY A 604 -3.57 -22.15 -7.92
N ARG A 605 -4.10 -22.18 -9.16
CA ARG A 605 -5.50 -22.44 -9.48
C ARG A 605 -5.58 -23.77 -10.23
N PRO A 606 -6.56 -24.66 -9.95
CA PRO A 606 -6.65 -25.94 -10.62
C PRO A 606 -6.93 -25.74 -12.12
N SER A 607 -6.08 -26.29 -12.98
CA SER A 607 -6.36 -26.28 -14.42
C SER A 607 -7.61 -27.13 -14.71
N ILE A 608 -8.39 -26.78 -15.72
CA ILE A 608 -9.70 -27.39 -16.04
C ILE A 608 -9.56 -28.25 -17.29
N GLN A 609 -10.12 -29.45 -17.33
CA GLN A 609 -10.06 -30.30 -18.53
C GLN A 609 -10.75 -29.61 -19.72
N ILE A 610 -10.12 -29.66 -20.89
CA ILE A 610 -10.46 -28.80 -22.04
C ILE A 610 -11.90 -28.96 -22.53
N ASP A 611 -12.44 -30.18 -22.57
CA ASP A 611 -13.79 -30.44 -23.08
C ASP A 611 -14.85 -30.08 -22.03
N CYS A 612 -14.55 -30.23 -20.74
CA CYS A 612 -15.34 -29.67 -19.66
C CYS A 612 -15.39 -28.14 -19.77
N TYR A 613 -14.23 -27.47 -19.89
CA TYR A 613 -14.18 -26.01 -20.08
C TYR A 613 -14.98 -25.55 -21.29
N ARG A 614 -14.83 -26.22 -22.44
CA ARG A 614 -15.59 -25.94 -23.67
C ARG A 614 -17.09 -26.08 -23.45
N ARG A 615 -17.53 -27.20 -22.85
CA ARG A 615 -18.94 -27.47 -22.59
C ARG A 615 -19.55 -26.44 -21.64
N GLU A 616 -18.88 -26.13 -20.53
CA GLU A 616 -19.39 -25.17 -19.56
C GLU A 616 -19.39 -23.74 -20.13
N PHE A 617 -18.29 -23.29 -20.74
CA PHE A 617 -18.18 -21.92 -21.28
C PHE A 617 -19.12 -21.66 -22.45
N PHE A 618 -19.08 -22.50 -23.49
CA PHE A 618 -19.89 -22.30 -24.70
C PHE A 618 -21.32 -22.81 -24.54
N GLY A 619 -21.58 -23.78 -23.67
CA GLY A 619 -22.93 -24.21 -23.32
C GLY A 619 -23.70 -23.21 -22.43
N ASN A 620 -22.98 -22.34 -21.71
CA ASN A 620 -23.57 -21.26 -20.89
C ASN A 620 -23.08 -19.87 -21.35
N PHE A 621 -22.87 -19.68 -22.65
CA PHE A 621 -22.19 -18.51 -23.22
C PHE A 621 -22.82 -17.18 -22.78
N GLY A 622 -24.15 -17.03 -22.88
CA GLY A 622 -24.87 -15.84 -22.42
C GLY A 622 -24.77 -15.56 -20.91
N LEU A 623 -24.64 -16.59 -20.06
CA LEU A 623 -24.43 -16.42 -18.61
C LEU A 623 -23.07 -15.78 -18.30
N PHE A 624 -22.02 -16.18 -19.02
CA PHE A 624 -20.71 -15.57 -18.87
C PHE A 624 -20.68 -14.15 -19.48
N LEU A 625 -21.30 -13.97 -20.64
CA LEU A 625 -21.26 -12.75 -21.45
C LEU A 625 -22.44 -11.80 -21.21
N ARG A 626 -23.08 -11.85 -20.03
CA ARG A 626 -24.16 -10.92 -19.61
C ARG A 626 -23.81 -9.41 -19.70
N ARG A 627 -22.51 -9.07 -19.80
CA ARG A 627 -21.96 -7.70 -19.97
C ARG A 627 -21.58 -7.37 -21.42
N LEU A 628 -21.74 -8.33 -22.32
CA LEU A 628 -21.43 -8.27 -23.74
C LEU A 628 -22.64 -8.84 -24.53
N PRO A 629 -23.87 -8.30 -24.31
CA PRO A 629 -25.11 -8.95 -24.73
C PRO A 629 -25.18 -9.19 -26.23
N ASP A 630 -24.74 -8.25 -27.08
CA ASP A 630 -24.75 -8.43 -28.54
C ASP A 630 -23.89 -9.59 -29.01
N LEU A 631 -22.77 -9.86 -28.32
CA LEU A 631 -21.90 -10.98 -28.62
C LEU A 631 -22.52 -12.31 -28.17
N ALA A 632 -23.24 -12.31 -27.05
CA ALA A 632 -24.04 -13.47 -26.62
C ALA A 632 -25.17 -13.75 -27.63
N ASP A 633 -25.99 -12.73 -27.92
CA ASP A 633 -27.06 -12.73 -28.92
C ASP A 633 -26.57 -13.18 -30.30
N PHE A 634 -25.40 -12.71 -30.73
CA PHE A 634 -24.76 -13.11 -31.98
C PHE A 634 -24.45 -14.60 -31.98
N TYR A 635 -23.76 -15.10 -30.94
CA TYR A 635 -23.38 -16.51 -30.84
C TYR A 635 -24.58 -17.46 -30.73
N GLU A 636 -25.63 -17.06 -30.03
CA GLU A 636 -26.87 -17.84 -29.93
C GLU A 636 -27.64 -17.92 -31.27
N LYS A 637 -27.45 -16.94 -32.17
CA LYS A 637 -28.02 -16.92 -33.53
C LYS A 637 -27.19 -17.69 -34.57
N LEU A 638 -25.94 -18.05 -34.25
CA LEU A 638 -25.09 -18.84 -35.15
C LEU A 638 -25.58 -20.28 -35.27
N ASP A 639 -25.48 -20.87 -36.47
CA ASP A 639 -25.67 -22.31 -36.65
C ASP A 639 -24.55 -23.12 -35.96
N SER A 640 -24.78 -24.40 -35.69
CA SER A 640 -23.82 -25.23 -34.92
C SER A 640 -22.43 -25.34 -35.59
N LYS A 641 -22.35 -25.16 -36.90
CA LYS A 641 -21.08 -25.13 -37.64
C LYS A 641 -20.33 -23.81 -37.38
N SER A 642 -21.04 -22.70 -37.44
CA SER A 642 -20.51 -21.35 -37.20
C SER A 642 -20.16 -21.15 -35.72
N GLN A 643 -20.94 -21.72 -34.79
CA GLN A 643 -20.58 -21.81 -33.37
C GLN A 643 -19.29 -22.61 -33.13
N ALA A 644 -19.07 -23.70 -33.88
CA ALA A 644 -17.84 -24.47 -33.80
C ALA A 644 -16.64 -23.70 -34.36
N LEU A 645 -16.80 -22.99 -35.48
CA LEU A 645 -15.78 -22.08 -36.03
C LEU A 645 -15.49 -20.90 -35.09
N PHE A 646 -16.52 -20.34 -34.45
CA PHE A 646 -16.37 -19.27 -33.47
C PHE A 646 -15.58 -19.72 -32.25
N ARG A 647 -15.88 -20.93 -31.74
CA ARG A 647 -15.09 -21.56 -30.67
C ARG A 647 -13.64 -21.74 -31.08
N GLU A 648 -13.38 -22.36 -32.24
CA GLU A 648 -12.01 -22.61 -32.72
C GLU A 648 -11.22 -21.31 -32.88
N ALA A 649 -11.85 -20.28 -33.46
CA ALA A 649 -11.25 -18.95 -33.59
C ALA A 649 -10.98 -18.30 -32.22
N LEU A 650 -11.94 -18.31 -31.30
CA LEU A 650 -11.77 -17.72 -29.98
C LEU A 650 -10.72 -18.48 -29.14
N GLU A 651 -10.64 -19.81 -29.25
CA GLU A 651 -9.53 -20.59 -28.68
C GLU A 651 -8.20 -20.21 -29.31
N GLY A 652 -8.12 -20.09 -30.63
CA GLY A 652 -6.90 -19.65 -31.32
C GLY A 652 -6.44 -18.26 -30.88
N ALA A 653 -7.38 -17.33 -30.64
CA ALA A 653 -7.09 -15.98 -30.17
C ALA A 653 -6.69 -15.91 -28.69
N ALA A 654 -7.35 -16.70 -27.83
CA ALA A 654 -7.19 -16.65 -26.38
C ALA A 654 -5.93 -17.37 -25.88
N ARG A 655 -5.60 -18.52 -26.48
CA ARG A 655 -4.62 -19.45 -25.93
C ARG A 655 -3.18 -19.07 -26.29
N LEU A 656 -2.26 -19.27 -25.35
CA LEU A 656 -0.85 -18.98 -25.58
C LEU A 656 -0.20 -20.07 -26.44
N PRO A 657 0.84 -19.74 -27.24
CA PRO A 657 1.67 -20.74 -27.88
C PRO A 657 2.24 -21.72 -26.85
N ASN A 658 2.09 -23.02 -27.12
CA ASN A 658 2.45 -24.13 -26.21
C ASN A 658 1.57 -24.28 -24.95
N SER A 659 0.36 -23.70 -24.91
CA SER A 659 -0.66 -24.07 -23.91
C SER A 659 -0.97 -25.58 -23.96
N SER A 660 -1.37 -26.17 -22.82
CA SER A 660 -1.72 -27.60 -22.73
C SER A 660 -2.89 -27.94 -23.65
N LEU A 661 -2.77 -29.02 -24.42
CA LEU A 661 -3.88 -29.51 -25.25
C LEU A 661 -4.99 -30.16 -24.42
N ASP A 662 -4.68 -30.64 -23.21
CA ASP A 662 -5.62 -31.37 -22.34
C ASP A 662 -6.34 -30.47 -21.33
N TYR A 663 -5.73 -29.33 -20.96
CA TYR A 663 -6.22 -28.45 -19.90
C TYR A 663 -6.21 -26.96 -20.26
N MET A 664 -7.19 -26.23 -19.73
CA MET A 664 -7.32 -24.77 -19.73
C MET A 664 -6.93 -24.21 -18.36
N ASN A 665 -6.06 -23.20 -18.30
CA ASN A 665 -5.64 -22.54 -17.05
C ASN A 665 -6.21 -21.11 -16.95
N LEU A 666 -5.85 -20.35 -15.91
CA LEU A 666 -6.34 -18.97 -15.75
C LEU A 666 -5.79 -18.01 -16.84
N ASN A 667 -4.60 -18.26 -17.41
CA ASN A 667 -4.12 -17.48 -18.57
C ASN A 667 -4.99 -17.71 -19.82
N ASP A 668 -5.42 -18.95 -20.08
CA ASP A 668 -6.35 -19.23 -21.17
C ASP A 668 -7.67 -18.45 -20.93
N SER A 669 -8.21 -18.48 -19.70
CA SER A 669 -9.40 -17.70 -19.32
C SER A 669 -9.23 -16.18 -19.48
N LEU A 670 -8.07 -15.62 -19.10
CA LEU A 670 -7.68 -14.20 -19.34
C LEU A 670 -7.56 -13.85 -20.83
N GLY A 671 -7.22 -14.83 -21.66
CA GLY A 671 -7.28 -14.74 -23.11
C GLY A 671 -8.72 -14.62 -23.60
N PHE A 672 -9.58 -15.57 -23.20
CA PHE A 672 -11.00 -15.58 -23.60
C PHE A 672 -11.70 -14.27 -23.28
N SER A 673 -11.64 -13.82 -22.02
CA SER A 673 -12.28 -12.57 -21.57
C SER A 673 -11.69 -11.32 -22.23
N GLY A 674 -10.40 -11.31 -22.52
CA GLY A 674 -9.76 -10.22 -23.27
C GLY A 674 -10.24 -10.16 -24.72
N SER A 675 -10.15 -11.28 -25.44
CA SER A 675 -10.53 -11.36 -26.85
C SER A 675 -12.00 -10.95 -27.08
N VAL A 676 -12.94 -11.41 -26.25
CA VAL A 676 -14.36 -11.02 -26.38
C VAL A 676 -14.60 -9.53 -26.08
N GLN A 677 -13.88 -8.94 -25.12
CA GLN A 677 -13.98 -7.51 -24.82
C GLN A 677 -13.42 -6.65 -25.96
N PHE A 678 -12.30 -7.05 -26.57
CA PHE A 678 -11.72 -6.31 -27.71
C PHE A 678 -12.54 -6.47 -29.00
N ILE A 679 -13.16 -7.64 -29.24
CA ILE A 679 -14.14 -7.80 -30.31
C ILE A 679 -15.30 -6.83 -30.08
N GLU A 680 -15.95 -6.84 -28.91
CA GLU A 680 -17.11 -5.99 -28.70
C GLU A 680 -16.74 -4.50 -28.67
N ALA A 681 -15.55 -4.11 -28.19
CA ALA A 681 -15.05 -2.74 -28.28
C ALA A 681 -14.88 -2.27 -29.73
N LEU A 682 -14.38 -3.13 -30.63
CA LEU A 682 -14.27 -2.84 -32.06
C LEU A 682 -15.66 -2.55 -32.66
N PHE A 683 -16.64 -3.42 -32.41
CA PHE A 683 -18.01 -3.22 -32.90
C PHE A 683 -18.66 -1.98 -32.28
N ARG A 684 -18.58 -1.77 -30.96
CA ARG A 684 -19.12 -0.59 -30.27
C ARG A 684 -18.57 0.74 -30.77
N ARG A 685 -17.33 0.75 -31.27
CA ARG A 685 -16.67 1.96 -31.76
C ARG A 685 -16.98 2.27 -33.22
N TYR A 686 -17.13 1.24 -34.06
CA TYR A 686 -17.18 1.39 -35.52
C TYR A 686 -18.47 0.94 -36.18
N ASP A 687 -19.20 -0.06 -35.66
CA ASP A 687 -20.56 -0.35 -36.12
C ASP A 687 -21.45 0.82 -35.66
N ARG A 688 -21.81 1.67 -36.62
CA ARG A 688 -22.71 2.82 -36.45
C ARG A 688 -24.02 2.61 -37.19
N SER A 689 -24.05 1.63 -38.10
CA SER A 689 -25.19 1.32 -38.96
C SER A 689 -26.21 0.34 -38.32
N HIS A 690 -25.93 -0.19 -37.11
CA HIS A 690 -26.88 -0.79 -36.13
C HIS A 690 -28.34 -0.85 -36.65
N PRO A 691 -28.73 -2.00 -37.24
CA PRO A 691 -29.06 -3.14 -36.39
C PRO A 691 -28.34 -4.46 -36.75
N TRP A 692 -27.46 -4.47 -37.75
CA TRP A 692 -26.98 -5.72 -38.36
C TRP A 692 -25.85 -6.42 -37.61
N GLY A 693 -25.06 -5.70 -36.78
CA GLY A 693 -23.92 -6.29 -36.08
C GLY A 693 -22.73 -6.59 -37.00
N LEU A 694 -22.57 -5.81 -38.08
CA LEU A 694 -21.62 -6.00 -39.17
C LEU A 694 -20.83 -4.71 -39.38
N LEU A 695 -19.51 -4.81 -39.55
CA LEU A 695 -18.69 -3.68 -40.01
C LEU A 695 -18.70 -3.63 -41.55
N ASN A 696 -19.34 -2.61 -42.11
CA ASN A 696 -19.34 -2.36 -43.55
C ASN A 696 -18.05 -1.65 -44.01
N TYR A 697 -17.92 -1.39 -45.32
CA TYR A 697 -16.73 -0.71 -45.88
C TYR A 697 -16.44 0.66 -45.23
N HIS A 698 -17.44 1.53 -45.05
CA HIS A 698 -17.21 2.87 -44.50
C HIS A 698 -16.73 2.83 -43.04
N GLU A 699 -17.30 1.93 -42.24
CA GLU A 699 -16.92 1.69 -40.86
C GLU A 699 -15.53 1.07 -40.78
N SER A 700 -15.20 0.16 -41.70
CA SER A 700 -13.88 -0.43 -41.88
C SER A 700 -12.82 0.61 -42.26
N THR A 701 -13.10 1.55 -43.15
CA THR A 701 -12.16 2.64 -43.51
C THR A 701 -11.93 3.61 -42.35
N ALA A 702 -12.92 3.81 -41.47
CA ALA A 702 -12.75 4.56 -40.24
C ALA A 702 -11.87 3.79 -39.22
N ALA A 703 -12.11 2.49 -39.04
CA ALA A 703 -11.28 1.63 -38.20
C ALA A 703 -9.84 1.54 -38.69
N PHE A 704 -9.62 1.45 -40.01
CA PHE A 704 -8.30 1.33 -40.62
C PHE A 704 -7.31 2.41 -40.18
N GLN A 705 -7.77 3.64 -39.89
CA GLN A 705 -6.87 4.71 -39.45
C GLN A 705 -6.11 4.33 -38.17
N VAL A 706 -6.79 3.67 -37.24
CA VAL A 706 -6.23 3.17 -35.97
C VAL A 706 -5.42 1.88 -36.19
N PHE A 707 -5.92 0.95 -37.00
CA PHE A 707 -5.24 -0.33 -37.24
C PHE A 707 -4.06 -0.25 -38.23
N ARG A 708 -3.84 0.87 -38.90
CA ARG A 708 -2.81 1.04 -39.95
C ARG A 708 -1.41 0.62 -39.50
N ASN A 709 -0.99 1.01 -38.30
CA ASN A 709 0.33 0.69 -37.76
C ASN A 709 0.45 -0.79 -37.35
N ALA A 710 -0.63 -1.40 -36.85
CA ALA A 710 -0.67 -2.84 -36.61
C ALA A 710 -0.59 -3.65 -37.91
N ILE A 711 -1.31 -3.24 -38.96
CA ILE A 711 -1.23 -3.85 -40.30
C ILE A 711 0.18 -3.72 -40.89
N HIS A 712 0.84 -2.58 -40.74
CA HIS A 712 2.25 -2.42 -41.10
C HIS A 712 3.14 -3.44 -40.37
N GLN A 713 2.99 -3.58 -39.05
CA GLN A 713 3.77 -4.53 -38.25
C GLN A 713 3.50 -5.99 -38.66
N VAL A 714 2.26 -6.36 -39.01
CA VAL A 714 1.92 -7.69 -39.52
C VAL A 714 2.61 -7.96 -40.87
N VAL A 715 2.57 -6.99 -41.79
CA VAL A 715 3.22 -7.10 -43.11
C VAL A 715 4.74 -7.27 -42.96
N VAL A 716 5.39 -6.52 -42.08
CA VAL A 716 6.83 -6.63 -41.79
C VAL A 716 7.17 -7.96 -41.11
N ASN A 717 6.44 -8.35 -40.07
CA ASN A 717 6.70 -9.60 -39.33
C ASN A 717 6.54 -10.84 -40.21
N ARG A 718 5.56 -10.83 -41.14
CA ARG A 718 5.34 -11.90 -42.13
C ARG A 718 6.19 -11.75 -43.40
N LYS A 719 7.09 -10.76 -43.47
CA LYS A 719 8.01 -10.49 -44.60
C LYS A 719 7.30 -10.29 -45.94
N MET A 720 6.16 -9.60 -45.90
CA MET A 720 5.25 -9.36 -47.02
C MET A 720 5.44 -7.98 -47.68
N GLU A 721 6.45 -7.19 -47.28
CA GLU A 721 6.63 -5.80 -47.74
C GLU A 721 6.86 -5.68 -49.26
N LYS A 722 7.35 -6.76 -49.90
CA LYS A 722 7.54 -6.84 -51.35
C LYS A 722 6.21 -7.01 -52.10
N GLN A 723 5.25 -7.71 -51.49
CA GLN A 723 3.94 -8.05 -52.07
C GLN A 723 2.88 -7.00 -51.71
N ILE A 724 2.95 -6.43 -50.51
CA ILE A 724 1.97 -5.49 -49.95
C ILE A 724 2.69 -4.20 -49.56
N ARG A 725 2.53 -3.16 -50.38
CA ARG A 725 3.12 -1.83 -50.13
C ARG A 725 2.24 -1.03 -49.18
N ALA A 726 2.78 0.01 -48.55
CA ALA A 726 2.04 0.86 -47.59
C ALA A 726 0.73 1.46 -48.13
N LYS A 727 0.65 1.75 -49.44
CA LYS A 727 -0.59 2.21 -50.09
C LYS A 727 -1.68 1.15 -50.22
N ASP A 728 -1.32 -0.13 -50.06
CA ASP A 728 -2.18 -1.30 -50.18
C ASP A 728 -2.64 -1.80 -48.78
N TYR A 729 -2.25 -1.16 -47.67
CA TYR A 729 -2.59 -1.60 -46.30
C TYR A 729 -4.09 -1.51 -45.98
N GLU A 730 -4.79 -0.51 -46.52
CA GLU A 730 -6.25 -0.41 -46.40
C GLU A 730 -6.93 -1.59 -47.11
N ALA A 731 -6.40 -1.98 -48.27
CA ALA A 731 -6.89 -3.16 -49.01
C ALA A 731 -6.67 -4.45 -48.22
N LEU A 732 -5.52 -4.58 -47.52
CA LEU A 732 -5.25 -5.73 -46.66
C LEU A 732 -6.18 -5.74 -45.45
N PHE A 733 -6.44 -4.59 -44.83
CA PHE A 733 -7.35 -4.48 -43.71
C PHE A 733 -8.79 -4.86 -44.09
N THR A 734 -9.31 -4.35 -45.20
CA THR A 734 -10.66 -4.71 -45.68
C THR A 734 -10.71 -6.17 -46.17
N TYR A 735 -9.63 -6.71 -46.75
CA TYR A 735 -9.52 -8.13 -47.08
C TYR A 735 -9.61 -9.01 -45.83
N LEU A 736 -8.87 -8.67 -44.77
CA LEU A 736 -8.93 -9.41 -43.50
C LEU A 736 -10.35 -9.40 -42.93
N LEU A 737 -11.03 -8.25 -42.95
CA LEU A 737 -12.42 -8.11 -42.52
C LEU A 737 -13.43 -8.84 -43.42
N ALA A 738 -13.15 -9.03 -44.71
CA ALA A 738 -14.06 -9.73 -45.61
C ALA A 738 -13.88 -11.27 -45.62
N PHE A 739 -12.70 -11.77 -45.25
CA PHE A 739 -12.35 -13.20 -45.37
C PHE A 739 -11.93 -13.87 -44.06
N GLY A 740 -11.77 -13.13 -42.96
CA GLY A 740 -11.33 -13.64 -41.65
C GLY A 740 -9.87 -14.10 -41.57
N LYS A 741 -9.14 -14.09 -42.69
CA LYS A 741 -7.77 -14.59 -42.79
C LYS A 741 -6.92 -13.78 -43.78
N PRO A 742 -5.58 -13.73 -43.59
CA PRO A 742 -4.69 -13.07 -44.54
C PRO A 742 -4.68 -13.78 -45.91
N PRO A 743 -4.30 -13.09 -47.00
CA PRO A 743 -4.22 -13.70 -48.32
C PRO A 743 -3.14 -14.79 -48.34
N GLU A 744 -3.51 -15.98 -48.82
CA GLU A 744 -2.61 -17.13 -48.89
C GLU A 744 -1.54 -16.95 -49.98
N ALA A 745 -0.36 -17.53 -49.78
CA ALA A 745 0.69 -17.59 -50.79
C ALA A 745 0.39 -18.55 -51.96
N THR A 746 -0.79 -19.17 -51.98
CA THR A 746 -1.26 -20.02 -53.07
C THR A 746 -1.63 -19.18 -54.29
N PHE A 747 -1.62 -19.75 -55.50
CA PHE A 747 -2.08 -19.03 -56.70
C PHE A 747 -3.51 -18.50 -56.54
N SER A 748 -4.38 -19.24 -55.85
CA SER A 748 -5.74 -18.83 -55.49
C SER A 748 -5.76 -17.63 -54.53
N GLY A 749 -4.95 -17.65 -53.46
CA GLY A 749 -4.89 -16.55 -52.49
C GLY A 749 -4.27 -15.27 -53.06
N ILE A 750 -3.28 -15.41 -53.95
CA ILE A 750 -2.69 -14.29 -54.69
C ILE A 750 -3.71 -13.73 -55.70
N SER A 751 -4.48 -14.57 -56.39
CA SER A 751 -5.49 -14.09 -57.34
C SER A 751 -6.68 -13.41 -56.65
N SER A 752 -7.17 -13.93 -55.51
CA SER A 752 -8.20 -13.26 -54.70
C SER A 752 -7.71 -11.94 -54.12
N TRP A 753 -6.46 -11.89 -53.65
CA TRP A 753 -5.82 -10.65 -53.17
C TRP A 753 -5.71 -9.59 -54.25
N LEU A 754 -5.15 -9.94 -55.42
CA LEU A 754 -5.00 -9.02 -56.54
C LEU A 754 -6.37 -8.55 -57.04
N TRP A 755 -7.34 -9.45 -57.15
CA TRP A 755 -8.71 -9.11 -57.53
C TRP A 755 -9.36 -8.13 -56.53
N TRP A 756 -9.27 -8.41 -55.22
CA TRP A 756 -9.81 -7.55 -54.16
C TRP A 756 -9.21 -6.14 -54.25
N LYS A 757 -7.87 -6.06 -54.36
CA LYS A 757 -7.11 -4.82 -54.44
C LYS A 757 -7.43 -3.98 -55.69
N GLU A 758 -7.45 -4.59 -56.88
CA GLU A 758 -7.75 -3.87 -58.13
C GLU A 758 -9.24 -3.45 -58.21
N LYS A 759 -10.13 -4.14 -57.49
CA LYS A 759 -11.55 -3.79 -57.38
C LYS A 759 -11.88 -2.78 -56.27
N LYS A 760 -10.90 -1.99 -55.78
CA LYS A 760 -11.13 -0.92 -54.79
C LYS A 760 -12.28 0.04 -55.11
N HIS A 761 -12.51 0.34 -56.40
CA HIS A 761 -13.62 1.19 -56.83
C HIS A 761 -15.01 0.56 -56.60
N LEU A 762 -15.12 -0.76 -56.52
CA LEU A 762 -16.38 -1.48 -56.28
C LEU A 762 -16.68 -1.68 -54.79
N TRP A 763 -15.75 -1.45 -53.86
CA TRP A 763 -15.99 -1.69 -52.42
C TRP A 763 -17.10 -0.80 -51.84
N LEU A 764 -17.42 0.32 -52.48
CA LEU A 764 -18.57 1.17 -52.14
C LEU A 764 -19.91 0.54 -52.52
N ASP A 765 -19.93 -0.26 -53.59
CA ASP A 765 -21.12 -0.96 -54.10
C ASP A 765 -21.22 -2.39 -53.55
N TRP A 766 -20.26 -2.83 -52.74
CA TRP A 766 -20.15 -4.21 -52.25
C TRP A 766 -20.54 -4.32 -50.79
N ASP A 767 -21.64 -5.04 -50.55
CA ASP A 767 -22.20 -5.36 -49.25
C ASP A 767 -21.38 -6.47 -48.54
N PHE A 768 -20.09 -6.20 -48.32
CA PHE A 768 -19.29 -7.00 -47.40
C PHE A 768 -19.46 -6.45 -45.99
N GLY A 769 -19.90 -7.31 -45.07
CA GLY A 769 -20.05 -7.01 -43.66
C GLY A 769 -19.22 -7.98 -42.82
N ALA A 770 -18.25 -7.45 -42.07
CA ALA A 770 -17.46 -8.27 -41.16
C ALA A 770 -18.20 -8.47 -39.85
N ASP A 771 -18.44 -9.71 -39.45
CA ASP A 771 -19.14 -10.06 -38.22
C ASP A 771 -18.18 -10.39 -37.06
N ARG A 772 -18.75 -10.69 -35.88
CA ARG A 772 -17.98 -11.00 -34.68
C ARG A 772 -17.19 -12.31 -34.80
N LEU A 773 -17.64 -13.26 -35.63
CA LEU A 773 -16.90 -14.47 -36.00
C LEU A 773 -15.66 -14.12 -36.84
N THR A 774 -15.81 -13.24 -37.82
CA THR A 774 -14.73 -12.75 -38.68
C THR A 774 -13.68 -12.03 -37.84
N ALA A 775 -14.09 -11.18 -36.89
CA ALA A 775 -13.16 -10.55 -35.94
C ALA A 775 -12.41 -11.58 -35.07
N ALA A 776 -13.09 -12.61 -34.55
CA ALA A 776 -12.46 -13.69 -33.82
C ALA A 776 -11.43 -14.47 -34.67
N GLN A 777 -11.75 -14.74 -35.94
CA GLN A 777 -10.84 -15.41 -36.88
C GLN A 777 -9.58 -14.58 -37.15
N ILE A 778 -9.71 -13.27 -37.33
CA ILE A 778 -8.57 -12.36 -37.48
C ILE A 778 -7.69 -12.40 -36.22
N PHE A 779 -8.29 -12.38 -35.03
CA PHE A 779 -7.50 -12.46 -33.78
C PHE A 779 -6.78 -13.81 -33.65
N ALA A 780 -7.42 -14.91 -34.07
CA ALA A 780 -6.81 -16.24 -34.13
C ALA A 780 -5.67 -16.37 -35.15
N GLU A 781 -5.68 -15.54 -36.21
CA GLU A 781 -4.58 -15.45 -37.17
C GLU A 781 -3.47 -14.51 -36.71
N LEU A 782 -3.75 -13.56 -35.82
CA LEU A 782 -2.76 -12.62 -35.24
C LEU A 782 -2.02 -13.19 -34.02
N SER A 783 -2.56 -14.22 -33.37
CA SER A 783 -1.89 -14.96 -32.29
C SER A 783 -0.89 -16.02 -32.78
N LYS A 784 -0.92 -16.35 -34.08
CA LYS A 784 -0.01 -17.28 -34.79
C LYS A 784 1.21 -16.56 -35.38
#